data_AF-A0A0W0UKT8-F1
#
_entry.id   AF-A0A0W0UKT8-F1
#
_cell.length_a   1.000
_cell.length_b   1.000
_cell.length_c   1.000
_cell.angle_alpha   90.00
_cell.angle_beta   90.00
_cell.angle_gamma   90.00
#
_symmetry.space_group_name_H-M   'P 1'
#
loop_
_entity.id
_entity.type
_entity.pdbx_description
1 polymer ?
#
loop_
_entity_poly.entity_id
_entity_poly.type
_entity_poly.pdbx_seq_one_letter_code
_entity_poly.pdbx_strand_id
1 'polypeptide(L)'
;MRKFFLLVVFTLGIGSENLVFSASNRDREIRELIRFLISDTMLVTSKSASLIPLSFYVGNTEDVARYFGDFTCLPEETCRVVDSLYNNPYPFLPVPYAILGKGLPPQEGTVQEWFAAQSQIERTTIKYGTDIYHAATWQIALALAADNDYLEEKTAQALIENELDSVINPANRATGIFFLYGYQLVIFDFLKAFTYRLVATNYYNKDPFFGGRYQNFISWDFNLFDLAKNDPEGHSPDFFKYVTTWSDWKPLTGENAWAQLIGPLQAEYILTDGEVSASSKAVVNAINTLYAFSAMQTAIGAFYYSPGGTRDTQGEFPIGEISIEDNFSVLAGLQILKGILEKTQRTAEVEHALHLIDVMLNGGMTVNGYETRGLLSFLYNGAFDVQKGVFYTRGSVDKPASKNDWSPDISEALGSMAIDVNLWALSALGVANIDKWYGEGTALNIWRIVRNQGGYFQNNQLWGLGFTLNNRTDFEPDDIMSGENTASAINALQSLIEYYFHLGQDTQELEQDLQSIQNNFFHLRNDEYLSANFVDATPREFFIRLPDEIGQAYLYASRRFPLLFLWNANTLSSTSVTSWVLINKFKFNPLQYAGKFSSEDYPIPVKVDIFDHDNEPDGGALPKTIRVKYTRGNLGPIKKLVISYNLDGSQTKWIVSASTLQNEGIALLPKGAEGIMISFFDSGWANACQIIPARRICKDSACLGTHTIVARWSSSGKGRCALVD
;
A
#
# COMPACT_ATOMS: atom_id res chain seq x y z
N MET A 1 63.36 -55.76 -22.32
CA MET A 1 63.58 -54.34 -21.94
C MET A 1 62.33 -53.56 -22.30
N ARG A 2 61.44 -53.29 -21.33
CA ARG A 2 61.09 -51.94 -20.78
C ARG A 2 60.60 -50.96 -21.87
N LYS A 3 59.37 -50.43 -21.84
CA LYS A 3 58.79 -49.58 -20.78
C LYS A 3 57.25 -49.58 -20.76
N PHE A 4 56.74 -49.28 -19.56
CA PHE A 4 55.36 -49.26 -19.09
C PHE A 4 54.56 -48.00 -19.49
N PHE A 5 53.24 -48.21 -19.57
CA PHE A 5 52.14 -47.23 -19.53
C PHE A 5 52.14 -46.38 -18.25
N LEU A 6 51.77 -45.10 -18.35
CA LEU A 6 51.13 -44.35 -17.25
C LEU A 6 50.27 -43.22 -17.81
N LEU A 7 48.95 -43.43 -17.72
CA LEU A 7 47.91 -42.42 -17.84
C LEU A 7 47.89 -41.64 -16.51
N VAL A 8 47.89 -40.31 -16.56
CA VAL A 8 47.61 -39.45 -15.39
C VAL A 8 46.26 -38.79 -15.62
N VAL A 9 45.27 -39.22 -14.82
CA VAL A 9 44.01 -38.50 -14.59
C VAL A 9 44.21 -37.70 -13.30
N PHE A 10 44.23 -36.38 -13.40
CA PHE A 10 44.05 -35.49 -12.25
C PHE A 10 42.59 -35.03 -12.27
N THR A 11 41.76 -35.65 -11.43
CA THR A 11 40.41 -35.18 -11.14
C THR A 11 40.48 -34.06 -10.10
N LEU A 12 39.80 -32.96 -10.43
CA LEU A 12 39.45 -31.85 -9.54
C LEU A 12 38.71 -32.37 -8.30
N GLY A 13 39.23 -32.05 -7.12
CA GLY A 13 38.62 -32.31 -5.81
C GLY A 13 38.45 -31.03 -5.01
N ILE A 14 37.85 -30.00 -5.60
CA ILE A 14 37.40 -28.79 -4.90
C ILE A 14 35.98 -28.52 -5.39
N GLY A 15 34.96 -28.87 -4.61
CA GLY A 15 33.58 -28.61 -5.01
C GLY A 15 32.45 -29.17 -4.14
N SER A 16 32.69 -30.11 -3.22
CA SER A 16 31.57 -30.73 -2.47
C SER A 16 31.28 -30.13 -1.10
N GLU A 17 32.29 -29.60 -0.37
CA GLU A 17 32.08 -29.15 1.02
C GLU A 17 31.38 -27.78 1.13
N ASN A 18 31.65 -26.84 0.21
CA ASN A 18 31.01 -25.51 0.22
C ASN A 18 29.52 -25.56 -0.18
N LEU A 19 29.12 -26.51 -1.03
CA LEU A 19 27.72 -26.66 -1.45
C LEU A 19 26.84 -27.20 -0.32
N VAL A 20 27.34 -28.13 0.48
CA VAL A 20 26.60 -28.73 1.61
C VAL A 20 26.42 -27.69 2.74
N PHE A 21 27.44 -26.89 3.04
CA PHE A 21 27.34 -25.81 4.03
C PHE A 21 26.37 -24.70 3.60
N SER A 22 26.39 -24.28 2.32
CA SER A 22 25.47 -23.27 1.80
C SER A 22 24.01 -23.73 1.81
N ALA A 23 23.74 -24.99 1.44
CA ALA A 23 22.40 -25.58 1.53
C ALA A 23 21.90 -25.63 2.98
N SER A 24 22.76 -26.05 3.93
CA SER A 24 22.39 -26.12 5.35
C SER A 24 22.01 -24.77 5.97
N ASN A 25 22.65 -23.68 5.53
CA ASN A 25 22.33 -22.33 6.01
C ASN A 25 21.04 -21.79 5.41
N ARG A 26 20.76 -22.07 4.13
CA ARG A 26 19.51 -21.68 3.46
C ARG A 26 18.30 -22.38 4.09
N ASP A 27 18.41 -23.68 4.34
CA ASP A 27 17.33 -24.46 4.96
C ASP A 27 17.05 -23.96 6.38
N ARG A 28 18.10 -23.60 7.13
CA ARG A 28 17.95 -22.99 8.47
C ARG A 28 17.20 -21.68 8.38
N GLU A 29 17.60 -20.78 7.50
CA GLU A 29 16.95 -19.48 7.33
C GLU A 29 15.46 -19.63 7.00
N ILE A 30 15.11 -20.49 6.03
CA ILE A 30 13.70 -20.74 5.66
C ILE A 30 12.88 -21.19 6.89
N ARG A 31 13.42 -22.12 7.70
CA ARG A 31 12.75 -22.58 8.92
C ARG A 31 12.55 -21.47 9.94
N GLU A 32 13.53 -20.60 10.13
CA GLU A 32 13.43 -19.46 11.05
C GLU A 32 12.40 -18.43 10.58
N LEU A 33 12.30 -18.18 9.27
CA LEU A 33 11.28 -17.29 8.71
C LEU A 33 9.87 -17.87 8.88
N ILE A 34 9.68 -19.17 8.61
CA ILE A 34 8.39 -19.84 8.81
C ILE A 34 7.99 -19.85 10.28
N ARG A 35 8.95 -20.10 11.17
CA ARG A 35 8.73 -20.05 12.63
C ARG A 35 8.18 -18.71 13.08
N PHE A 36 8.66 -17.61 12.51
CA PHE A 36 8.11 -16.27 12.75
C PHE A 36 6.66 -16.17 12.29
N LEU A 37 6.38 -16.55 11.04
CA LEU A 37 5.05 -16.43 10.42
C LEU A 37 3.95 -17.23 11.12
N ILE A 38 4.29 -18.30 11.84
CA ILE A 38 3.32 -19.15 12.56
C ILE A 38 3.42 -19.04 14.09
N SER A 39 4.24 -18.12 14.60
CA SER A 39 4.43 -17.98 16.05
C SER A 39 3.16 -17.48 16.74
N ASP A 40 2.89 -17.96 17.96
CA ASP A 40 1.73 -17.53 18.77
C ASP A 40 1.72 -16.01 19.03
N THR A 41 2.87 -15.34 18.95
CA THR A 41 2.98 -13.88 19.10
C THR A 41 2.60 -13.11 17.84
N MET A 42 2.64 -13.77 16.68
CA MET A 42 2.23 -13.21 15.39
C MET A 42 0.81 -13.61 15.02
N LEU A 43 0.20 -14.57 15.71
CA LEU A 43 -1.17 -14.98 15.49
C LEU A 43 -2.11 -14.35 16.52
N VAL A 44 -3.28 -13.95 16.07
CA VAL A 44 -4.32 -13.36 16.91
C VAL A 44 -5.69 -13.93 16.58
N THR A 45 -6.59 -13.92 17.55
CA THR A 45 -7.95 -14.43 17.37
C THR A 45 -8.81 -13.42 16.60
N SER A 46 -9.35 -13.86 15.46
CA SER A 46 -10.32 -13.13 14.67
C SER A 46 -11.69 -13.07 15.34
N LYS A 47 -12.62 -12.29 14.78
CA LYS A 47 -14.03 -12.25 15.21
C LYS A 47 -14.72 -13.62 15.18
N SER A 48 -14.24 -14.55 14.34
CA SER A 48 -14.77 -15.92 14.22
C SER A 48 -14.11 -16.91 15.20
N ALA A 49 -13.29 -16.43 16.14
CA ALA A 49 -12.46 -17.25 17.02
C ALA A 49 -11.35 -18.07 16.33
N SER A 50 -10.99 -17.71 15.09
CA SER A 50 -9.92 -18.36 14.30
C SER A 50 -8.59 -17.61 14.43
N LEU A 51 -7.45 -18.29 14.27
CA LEU A 51 -6.13 -17.65 14.32
C LEU A 51 -5.78 -17.03 12.96
N ILE A 52 -5.49 -15.74 12.95
CA ILE A 52 -5.07 -14.94 11.78
C ILE A 52 -3.76 -14.20 12.07
N PRO A 53 -2.95 -13.84 11.06
CA PRO A 53 -1.66 -13.19 11.28
C PRO A 53 -1.82 -11.71 11.63
N LEU A 54 -0.97 -11.15 12.48
CA LEU A 54 -0.75 -9.71 12.59
C LEU A 54 0.15 -9.22 11.46
N SER A 55 0.01 -7.95 11.07
CA SER A 55 0.90 -7.34 10.09
C SER A 55 2.34 -7.18 10.59
N PHE A 56 2.50 -6.87 11.88
CA PHE A 56 3.80 -6.52 12.47
C PHE A 56 4.00 -7.13 13.85
N TYR A 57 5.26 -7.45 14.15
CA TYR A 57 5.68 -7.70 15.52
C TYR A 57 6.04 -6.39 16.22
N VAL A 58 5.41 -6.13 17.37
CA VAL A 58 5.65 -4.92 18.18
C VAL A 58 6.08 -5.21 19.61
N GLY A 59 6.45 -6.46 19.91
CA GLY A 59 6.94 -6.85 21.23
C GLY A 59 5.94 -6.66 22.37
N ASN A 60 6.49 -6.51 23.57
CA ASN A 60 5.72 -6.33 24.81
C ASN A 60 5.39 -4.85 25.09
N THR A 61 4.71 -4.58 26.20
CA THR A 61 4.31 -3.21 26.60
C THR A 61 5.50 -2.24 26.71
N GLU A 62 6.66 -2.70 27.14
CA GLU A 62 7.86 -1.87 27.23
C GLU A 62 8.47 -1.62 25.84
N ASP A 63 8.47 -2.59 24.93
CA ASP A 63 8.88 -2.37 23.53
C ASP A 63 7.98 -1.34 22.84
N VAL A 64 6.66 -1.43 23.06
CA VAL A 64 5.68 -0.45 22.57
C VAL A 64 5.96 0.95 23.14
N ALA A 65 6.17 1.06 24.45
CA ALA A 65 6.50 2.34 25.09
C ALA A 65 7.79 2.95 24.50
N ARG A 66 8.77 2.10 24.20
CA ARG A 66 10.06 2.52 23.69
C ARG A 66 10.01 2.98 22.24
N TYR A 67 9.40 2.17 21.38
CA TYR A 67 9.32 2.47 19.94
C TYR A 67 8.29 3.56 19.64
N PHE A 68 7.06 3.43 20.13
CA PHE A 68 6.02 4.40 19.84
C PHE A 68 6.08 5.62 20.76
N GLY A 69 6.48 5.44 22.03
CA GLY A 69 6.48 6.52 23.01
C GLY A 69 7.77 7.33 23.00
N ASP A 70 8.93 6.69 23.15
CA ASP A 70 10.20 7.42 23.26
C ASP A 70 10.76 7.85 21.89
N PHE A 71 10.59 7.02 20.84
CA PHE A 71 11.16 7.26 19.51
C PHE A 71 10.21 7.94 18.53
N THR A 72 9.00 7.41 18.39
CA THR A 72 8.05 7.89 17.37
C THR A 72 7.38 9.19 17.79
N CYS A 73 7.03 9.30 19.06
CA CYS A 73 6.33 10.46 19.58
C CYS A 73 7.29 11.35 20.38
N LEU A 74 7.04 12.66 20.36
CA LEU A 74 7.61 13.56 21.36
C LEU A 74 6.63 13.59 22.55
N PRO A 75 7.07 13.33 23.80
CA PRO A 75 6.18 13.22 24.96
C PRO A 75 5.22 14.41 25.16
N GLU A 76 5.63 15.61 24.76
CA GLU A 76 4.82 16.83 24.89
C GLU A 76 3.96 17.15 23.65
N GLU A 77 4.20 16.49 22.53
CA GLU A 77 3.50 16.79 21.27
C GLU A 77 2.51 15.66 20.93
N THR A 78 3.00 14.49 20.53
CA THR A 78 2.16 13.46 19.88
C THR A 78 1.80 12.29 20.79
N CYS A 79 2.48 12.11 21.94
CA CYS A 79 2.10 11.10 22.93
C CYS A 79 0.78 11.44 23.65
N ARG A 80 0.48 12.73 23.82
CA ARG A 80 -0.67 13.19 24.62
C ARG A 80 -1.93 13.18 23.76
N VAL A 81 -2.81 12.23 24.05
CA VAL A 81 -4.07 12.06 23.32
C VAL A 81 -5.24 12.30 24.25
N VAL A 82 -6.23 13.04 23.75
CA VAL A 82 -7.54 13.17 24.37
C VAL A 82 -8.50 12.36 23.51
N ASP A 83 -9.00 11.25 24.03
CA ASP A 83 -10.03 10.46 23.37
C ASP A 83 -11.36 11.21 23.44
N SER A 84 -12.02 11.32 22.30
CA SER A 84 -13.31 12.01 22.15
C SER A 84 -14.35 11.07 21.53
N LEU A 85 -15.63 11.32 21.87
CA LEU A 85 -16.75 10.62 21.25
C LEU A 85 -17.11 11.25 19.92
N TYR A 86 -17.13 10.41 18.89
CA TYR A 86 -17.63 10.72 17.57
C TYR A 86 -18.98 10.04 17.42
N ASN A 87 -20.01 10.80 17.01
CA ASN A 87 -21.26 10.20 16.54
C ASN A 87 -20.89 9.16 15.48
N ASN A 88 -21.41 7.94 15.59
CA ASN A 88 -20.99 6.84 14.74
C ASN A 88 -21.00 7.27 13.27
N PRO A 89 -19.81 7.42 12.64
CA PRO A 89 -19.74 7.83 11.25
C PRO A 89 -20.17 6.69 10.30
N TYR A 90 -20.33 5.48 10.85
CA TYR A 90 -20.63 4.22 10.18
C TYR A 90 -21.87 3.55 10.80
N PRO A 91 -23.09 4.02 10.52
CA PRO A 91 -24.32 3.57 11.20
C PRO A 91 -24.70 2.09 10.95
N PHE A 92 -23.89 1.33 10.23
CA PHE A 92 -23.93 -0.13 10.16
C PHE A 92 -23.20 -0.83 11.32
N LEU A 93 -22.37 -0.12 12.08
CA LEU A 93 -21.80 -0.64 13.31
C LEU A 93 -22.90 -0.69 14.38
N PRO A 94 -22.99 -1.79 15.15
CA PRO A 94 -23.98 -1.94 16.22
C PRO A 94 -23.81 -0.92 17.35
N VAL A 95 -22.68 -0.20 17.37
CA VAL A 95 -22.33 0.80 18.39
C VAL A 95 -22.70 2.21 17.91
N PRO A 96 -23.41 3.03 18.71
CA PRO A 96 -23.86 4.36 18.27
C PRO A 96 -22.77 5.44 18.23
N TYR A 97 -21.53 5.13 18.61
CA TYR A 97 -20.39 6.06 18.65
C TYR A 97 -19.06 5.39 18.28
N ALA A 98 -18.07 6.20 17.92
CA ALA A 98 -16.65 5.83 17.84
C ALA A 98 -15.86 6.61 18.91
N ILE A 99 -14.80 6.00 19.45
CA ILE A 99 -13.86 6.62 20.40
C ILE A 99 -12.51 6.76 19.69
N LEU A 100 -12.15 8.00 19.35
CA LEU A 100 -10.90 8.29 18.64
C LEU A 100 -10.24 9.53 19.25
N GLY A 101 -8.96 9.73 18.99
CA GLY A 101 -8.27 10.94 19.38
C GLY A 101 -8.94 12.20 18.82
N LYS A 102 -9.03 13.23 19.66
CA LYS A 102 -9.60 14.53 19.34
C LYS A 102 -8.90 15.19 18.15
N GLY A 103 -9.65 15.95 17.37
CA GLY A 103 -9.14 16.74 16.25
C GLY A 103 -9.15 16.03 14.91
N LEU A 104 -9.69 14.81 14.85
CA LEU A 104 -10.09 14.17 13.59
C LEU A 104 -11.40 14.78 13.08
N PRO A 105 -11.60 14.90 11.74
CA PRO A 105 -12.88 15.28 11.16
C PRO A 105 -14.03 14.37 11.62
N PRO A 106 -15.26 14.88 11.81
CA PRO A 106 -15.72 16.25 11.54
C PRO A 106 -15.49 17.24 12.70
N GLN A 107 -14.84 16.83 13.79
CA GLN A 107 -14.55 17.73 14.90
C GLN A 107 -13.38 18.64 14.54
N GLU A 108 -13.54 19.95 14.71
CA GLU A 108 -12.43 20.89 14.55
C GLU A 108 -11.45 20.72 15.74
N GLY A 109 -10.18 20.51 15.43
CA GLY A 109 -9.10 20.46 16.42
C GLY A 109 -7.87 21.22 15.95
N THR A 110 -6.93 21.42 16.86
CA THR A 110 -5.61 21.94 16.53
C THR A 110 -4.84 20.91 15.70
N VAL A 111 -3.87 21.40 14.90
CA VAL A 111 -2.93 20.52 14.17
C VAL A 111 -2.22 19.53 15.11
N GLN A 112 -1.98 19.94 16.36
CA GLN A 112 -1.35 19.08 17.36
C GLN A 112 -2.25 17.92 17.80
N GLU A 113 -3.53 18.22 18.07
CA GLU A 113 -4.53 17.20 18.41
C GLU A 113 -4.68 16.21 17.24
N TRP A 114 -4.71 16.70 16.00
CA TRP A 114 -4.73 15.83 14.81
C TRP A 114 -3.52 14.89 14.73
N PHE A 115 -2.29 15.39 14.91
CA PHE A 115 -1.09 14.53 14.90
C PHE A 115 -1.10 13.49 16.03
N ALA A 116 -1.58 13.87 17.22
CA ALA A 116 -1.72 12.96 18.35
C ALA A 116 -2.74 11.84 18.05
N ALA A 117 -3.88 12.21 17.44
CA ALA A 117 -4.89 11.25 16.99
C ALA A 117 -4.38 10.30 15.89
N GLN A 118 -3.65 10.82 14.89
CA GLN A 118 -3.01 9.98 13.86
C GLN A 118 -2.00 9.00 14.46
N SER A 119 -1.18 9.47 15.41
CA SER A 119 -0.21 8.62 16.12
C SER A 119 -0.90 7.53 16.96
N GLN A 120 -2.12 7.78 17.45
CA GLN A 120 -2.96 6.77 18.12
C GLN A 120 -3.52 5.73 17.18
N ILE A 121 -4.05 6.18 16.05
CA ILE A 121 -4.54 5.29 15.00
C ILE A 121 -3.40 4.38 14.53
N GLU A 122 -2.22 4.95 14.21
CA GLU A 122 -1.08 4.17 13.75
C GLU A 122 -0.69 3.07 14.74
N ARG A 123 -0.44 3.41 16.02
CA ARG A 123 -0.02 2.39 17.00
C ARG A 123 -1.10 1.33 17.23
N THR A 124 -2.37 1.72 17.19
CA THR A 124 -3.50 0.79 17.35
C THR A 124 -3.57 -0.17 16.16
N THR A 125 -3.50 0.36 14.94
CA THR A 125 -3.50 -0.41 13.70
C THR A 125 -2.31 -1.37 13.66
N ILE A 126 -1.09 -0.91 13.97
CA ILE A 126 0.10 -1.77 13.94
C ILE A 126 0.02 -2.86 15.01
N LYS A 127 -0.53 -2.56 16.20
CA LYS A 127 -0.61 -3.52 17.30
C LYS A 127 -1.65 -4.62 17.08
N TYR A 128 -2.79 -4.29 16.48
CA TYR A 128 -3.96 -5.18 16.44
C TYR A 128 -4.46 -5.53 15.04
N GLY A 129 -3.90 -4.91 14.01
CA GLY A 129 -4.38 -5.03 12.64
C GLY A 129 -3.71 -6.12 11.83
N THR A 130 -4.55 -6.77 11.05
CA THR A 130 -4.16 -7.62 9.92
C THR A 130 -4.50 -6.88 8.64
N ASP A 131 -3.48 -6.44 7.91
CA ASP A 131 -3.66 -5.89 6.55
C ASP A 131 -3.95 -7.06 5.61
N ILE A 132 -5.04 -6.99 4.85
CA ILE A 132 -5.50 -8.12 4.03
C ILE A 132 -4.54 -8.43 2.87
N TYR A 133 -3.76 -7.46 2.41
CA TYR A 133 -2.68 -7.71 1.47
C TYR A 133 -1.52 -8.45 2.16
N HIS A 134 -1.14 -8.05 3.38
CA HIS A 134 -0.13 -8.79 4.15
C HIS A 134 -0.56 -10.24 4.39
N ALA A 135 -1.82 -10.46 4.77
CA ALA A 135 -2.37 -11.78 4.99
C ALA A 135 -2.42 -12.62 3.70
N ALA A 136 -2.72 -12.00 2.55
CA ALA A 136 -2.67 -12.67 1.25
C ALA A 136 -1.26 -13.16 0.90
N THR A 137 -0.22 -12.34 1.11
CA THR A 137 1.17 -12.78 0.90
C THR A 137 1.57 -13.91 1.86
N TRP A 138 1.10 -13.85 3.11
CA TRP A 138 1.29 -14.90 4.12
C TRP A 138 0.66 -16.23 3.70
N GLN A 139 -0.57 -16.22 3.18
CA GLN A 139 -1.22 -17.43 2.67
C GLN A 139 -0.37 -18.14 1.60
N ILE A 140 0.18 -17.38 0.65
CA ILE A 140 1.04 -17.93 -0.41
C ILE A 140 2.33 -18.50 0.19
N ALA A 141 2.98 -17.78 1.11
CA ALA A 141 4.21 -18.23 1.73
C ALA A 141 4.02 -19.52 2.56
N LEU A 142 2.89 -19.66 3.28
CA LEU A 142 2.56 -20.88 4.02
C LEU A 142 2.29 -22.06 3.08
N ALA A 143 1.57 -21.84 1.98
CA ALA A 143 1.31 -22.88 0.99
C ALA A 143 2.61 -23.37 0.34
N LEU A 144 3.51 -22.45 -0.07
CA LEU A 144 4.82 -22.80 -0.60
C LEU A 144 5.70 -23.52 0.44
N ALA A 145 5.64 -23.10 1.70
CA ALA A 145 6.35 -23.77 2.78
C ALA A 145 5.87 -25.21 3.00
N ALA A 146 4.56 -25.47 2.85
CA ALA A 146 3.98 -26.80 2.94
C ALA A 146 4.38 -27.68 1.75
N ASP A 147 4.24 -27.16 0.53
CA ASP A 147 4.65 -27.82 -0.72
C ASP A 147 6.14 -28.22 -0.73
N ASN A 148 6.97 -27.50 0.03
CA ASN A 148 8.42 -27.73 0.13
C ASN A 148 8.85 -28.39 1.46
N ASP A 149 7.95 -29.06 2.19
CA ASP A 149 8.24 -29.82 3.43
C ASP A 149 8.85 -28.99 4.59
N TYR A 150 8.63 -27.67 4.59
CA TYR A 150 9.06 -26.79 5.69
C TYR A 150 7.97 -26.51 6.72
N LEU A 151 6.71 -26.78 6.38
CA LEU A 151 5.53 -26.65 7.23
C LEU A 151 4.62 -27.87 7.03
N GLU A 152 3.96 -28.36 8.09
CA GLU A 152 2.97 -29.43 7.93
C GLU A 152 1.78 -28.90 7.12
N GLU A 153 1.42 -29.63 6.05
CA GLU A 153 0.33 -29.27 5.13
C GLU A 153 -0.99 -28.94 5.86
N LYS A 154 -1.37 -29.75 6.86
CA LYS A 154 -2.59 -29.52 7.66
C LYS A 154 -2.54 -28.22 8.47
N THR A 155 -1.36 -27.86 8.95
CA THR A 155 -1.16 -26.61 9.69
C THR A 155 -1.28 -25.43 8.73
N ALA A 156 -0.66 -25.52 7.55
CA ALA A 156 -0.81 -24.49 6.51
C ALA A 156 -2.28 -24.34 6.08
N GLN A 157 -2.95 -25.44 5.74
CA GLN A 157 -4.38 -25.46 5.36
C GLN A 157 -5.25 -24.79 6.43
N ALA A 158 -5.13 -25.19 7.69
CA ALA A 158 -5.94 -24.63 8.77
C ALA A 158 -5.72 -23.10 8.94
N LEU A 159 -4.48 -22.63 8.85
CA LEU A 159 -4.14 -21.21 8.97
C LEU A 159 -4.64 -20.41 7.76
N ILE A 160 -4.49 -20.93 6.55
CA ILE A 160 -4.97 -20.31 5.30
C ILE A 160 -6.50 -20.23 5.29
N GLU A 161 -7.18 -21.30 5.69
CA GLU A 161 -8.65 -21.34 5.81
C GLU A 161 -9.17 -20.37 6.87
N ASN A 162 -8.50 -20.25 8.01
CA ASN A 162 -8.85 -19.29 9.06
C ASN A 162 -8.83 -17.85 8.55
N GLU A 163 -7.81 -17.49 7.77
CA GLU A 163 -7.71 -16.16 7.18
C GLU A 163 -8.81 -15.93 6.14
N LEU A 164 -9.07 -16.92 5.28
CA LEU A 164 -10.17 -16.82 4.32
C LEU A 164 -11.53 -16.65 5.03
N ASP A 165 -11.76 -17.35 6.14
CA ASP A 165 -12.95 -17.18 6.99
C ASP A 165 -13.06 -15.78 7.60
N SER A 166 -11.93 -15.16 7.92
CA SER A 166 -11.86 -13.78 8.38
C SER A 166 -12.22 -12.80 7.25
N VAL A 167 -11.68 -13.00 6.05
CA VAL A 167 -11.95 -12.17 4.86
C VAL A 167 -13.42 -12.27 4.43
N ILE A 168 -14.05 -13.44 4.48
CA ILE A 168 -15.48 -13.63 4.10
C ILE A 168 -16.47 -13.31 5.22
N ASN A 169 -16.00 -12.98 6.43
CA ASN A 169 -16.88 -12.64 7.53
C ASN A 169 -17.71 -11.38 7.19
N PRO A 170 -19.06 -11.42 7.33
CA PRO A 170 -19.93 -10.28 7.05
C PRO A 170 -19.51 -8.98 7.75
N ALA A 171 -18.97 -9.07 8.97
CA ALA A 171 -18.55 -7.93 9.77
C ALA A 171 -17.28 -7.23 9.26
N ASN A 172 -16.62 -7.82 8.26
CA ASN A 172 -15.43 -7.28 7.61
C ASN A 172 -15.71 -6.80 6.18
N ARG A 173 -16.98 -6.81 5.74
CA ARG A 173 -17.39 -6.49 4.36
C ARG A 173 -18.03 -5.11 4.25
N ALA A 174 -17.60 -4.35 3.25
CA ALA A 174 -18.05 -3.01 2.93
C ALA A 174 -19.41 -3.01 2.20
N THR A 175 -20.48 -3.18 2.97
CA THR A 175 -21.85 -3.27 2.46
C THR A 175 -22.70 -2.05 2.83
N GLY A 176 -23.81 -1.86 2.11
CA GLY A 176 -24.84 -0.87 2.43
C GLY A 176 -24.62 0.50 1.80
N ILE A 177 -25.53 1.42 2.10
CA ILE A 177 -25.73 2.70 1.38
C ILE A 177 -24.55 3.68 1.43
N PHE A 178 -23.54 3.42 2.27
CA PHE A 178 -22.36 4.26 2.43
C PHE A 178 -21.27 3.96 1.41
N PHE A 179 -21.28 2.77 0.82
CA PHE A 179 -20.30 2.36 -0.17
C PHE A 179 -20.97 2.32 -1.54
N LEU A 180 -20.63 3.30 -2.37
CA LEU A 180 -21.08 3.42 -3.75
C LEU A 180 -20.01 2.82 -4.66
N TYR A 181 -20.14 1.54 -4.99
CA TYR A 181 -19.27 0.86 -5.95
C TYR A 181 -19.44 1.50 -7.32
N GLY A 182 -18.32 1.89 -7.93
CA GLY A 182 -18.32 2.68 -9.17
C GLY A 182 -18.97 4.06 -9.04
N TYR A 183 -19.15 4.56 -7.81
CA TYR A 183 -19.93 5.77 -7.48
C TYR A 183 -21.41 5.69 -7.89
N GLN A 184 -21.95 4.48 -8.09
CA GLN A 184 -23.32 4.29 -8.58
C GLN A 184 -24.08 3.20 -7.81
N LEU A 185 -23.43 2.08 -7.51
CA LEU A 185 -24.11 0.87 -7.07
C LEU A 185 -23.91 0.62 -5.58
N VAL A 186 -25.00 0.28 -4.89
CA VAL A 186 -24.97 -0.16 -3.50
C VAL A 186 -24.99 -1.69 -3.46
N ILE A 187 -24.04 -2.30 -2.75
CA ILE A 187 -23.99 -3.75 -2.54
C ILE A 187 -24.46 -4.06 -1.11
N PHE A 188 -25.58 -4.79 -0.97
CA PHE A 188 -26.08 -5.26 0.33
C PHE A 188 -25.70 -6.72 0.64
N ASP A 189 -25.40 -7.52 -0.39
CA ASP A 189 -24.94 -8.89 -0.23
C ASP A 189 -23.45 -8.89 0.13
N PHE A 190 -23.12 -9.27 1.37
CA PHE A 190 -21.74 -9.23 1.87
C PHE A 190 -20.79 -10.15 1.11
N LEU A 191 -21.28 -11.23 0.51
CA LEU A 191 -20.45 -12.13 -0.29
C LEU A 191 -19.96 -11.49 -1.59
N LYS A 192 -20.64 -10.43 -2.05
CA LYS A 192 -20.32 -9.70 -3.27
C LYS A 192 -19.54 -8.42 -3.04
N ALA A 193 -19.38 -7.99 -1.78
CA ALA A 193 -18.75 -6.73 -1.41
C ALA A 193 -17.24 -6.90 -1.16
N PHE A 194 -16.49 -5.80 -1.23
CA PHE A 194 -15.10 -5.77 -0.78
C PHE A 194 -14.97 -5.95 0.73
N THR A 195 -13.82 -6.46 1.15
CA THR A 195 -13.35 -6.55 2.53
C THR A 195 -12.62 -5.26 2.90
N TYR A 196 -12.71 -4.85 4.15
CA TYR A 196 -11.93 -3.72 4.66
C TYR A 196 -10.44 -4.05 4.69
N ARG A 197 -9.62 -3.05 4.37
CA ARG A 197 -8.16 -3.07 4.30
C ARG A 197 -7.52 -3.77 5.49
N LEU A 198 -7.90 -3.33 6.68
CA LEU A 198 -7.37 -3.85 7.92
C LEU A 198 -8.49 -4.57 8.67
N VAL A 199 -8.31 -5.86 8.91
CA VAL A 199 -9.20 -6.66 9.72
C VAL A 199 -8.76 -6.58 11.17
N ALA A 200 -9.63 -6.03 12.01
CA ALA A 200 -9.43 -5.94 13.45
C ALA A 200 -9.92 -7.20 14.16
N THR A 201 -9.21 -7.56 15.23
CA THR A 201 -9.69 -8.56 16.19
C THR A 201 -11.00 -8.13 16.84
N ASN A 202 -11.10 -6.84 17.20
CA ASN A 202 -12.23 -6.26 17.92
C ASN A 202 -12.52 -4.83 17.46
N TYR A 203 -13.78 -4.42 17.59
CA TYR A 203 -14.17 -3.02 17.39
C TYR A 203 -13.54 -2.11 18.46
N TYR A 204 -13.66 -2.51 19.73
CA TYR A 204 -13.02 -1.84 20.85
C TYR A 204 -11.62 -2.42 21.08
N ASN A 205 -10.62 -1.55 21.06
CA ASN A 205 -9.23 -1.89 21.28
C ASN A 205 -8.71 -1.13 22.49
N LYS A 206 -7.85 -1.75 23.30
CA LYS A 206 -7.10 -1.00 24.31
C LYS A 206 -6.00 -0.22 23.60
N ASP A 207 -5.83 1.05 23.93
CA ASP A 207 -4.69 1.81 23.42
C ASP A 207 -3.40 1.05 23.74
N PRO A 208 -2.47 0.87 22.79
CA PRO A 208 -1.22 0.14 23.03
C PRO A 208 -0.38 0.64 24.21
N PHE A 209 -0.55 1.90 24.67
CA PHE A 209 0.10 2.40 25.88
C PHE A 209 -0.59 2.01 27.19
N PHE A 210 -1.76 1.35 27.15
CA PHE A 210 -2.43 0.81 28.32
C PHE A 210 -1.52 -0.17 29.09
N GLY A 211 -1.46 0.00 30.41
CA GLY A 211 -0.56 -0.76 31.29
C GLY A 211 0.91 -0.34 31.23
N GLY A 212 1.28 0.62 30.37
CA GLY A 212 2.65 1.11 30.20
C GLY A 212 2.91 2.49 30.82
N ARG A 213 4.17 2.95 30.74
CA ARG A 213 4.58 4.27 31.29
C ARG A 213 3.90 5.47 30.63
N TYR A 214 3.40 5.30 29.41
CA TYR A 214 2.69 6.33 28.65
C TYR A 214 1.17 6.34 28.86
N GLN A 215 0.61 5.43 29.67
CA GLN A 215 -0.84 5.41 29.91
C GLN A 215 -1.39 6.76 30.40
N ASN A 216 -0.63 7.47 31.23
CA ASN A 216 -1.03 8.79 31.78
C ASN A 216 -1.01 9.93 30.75
N PHE A 217 -0.55 9.67 29.53
CA PHE A 217 -0.60 10.60 28.40
C PHE A 217 -1.93 10.47 27.64
N ILE A 218 -2.72 9.42 27.95
CA ILE A 218 -4.05 9.24 27.41
C ILE A 218 -5.06 9.76 28.43
N SER A 219 -5.96 10.61 27.94
CA SER A 219 -7.09 11.14 28.68
C SER A 219 -8.34 11.06 27.79
N TRP A 220 -9.50 11.36 28.34
CA TRP A 220 -10.76 11.37 27.60
C TRP A 220 -11.62 12.56 28.02
N ASP A 221 -12.46 13.06 27.12
CA ASP A 221 -13.34 14.22 27.37
C ASP A 221 -14.83 13.87 27.54
N PHE A 222 -15.15 12.58 27.59
CA PHE A 222 -16.51 12.05 27.73
C PHE A 222 -16.80 11.42 29.10
N ASN A 223 -18.09 11.32 29.45
CA ASN A 223 -18.51 10.67 30.69
C ASN A 223 -18.61 9.15 30.52
N LEU A 224 -17.74 8.41 31.22
CA LEU A 224 -17.70 6.95 31.17
C LEU A 224 -18.99 6.27 31.67
N PHE A 225 -19.69 6.87 32.64
CA PHE A 225 -20.94 6.31 33.16
C PHE A 225 -22.07 6.43 32.15
N ASP A 226 -22.14 7.57 31.45
CA ASP A 226 -23.11 7.77 30.39
C ASP A 226 -22.82 6.83 29.21
N LEU A 227 -21.54 6.59 28.91
CA LEU A 227 -21.13 5.67 27.86
C LEU A 227 -21.54 4.23 28.19
N ALA A 228 -21.18 3.74 29.37
CA ALA A 228 -21.55 2.41 29.86
C ALA A 228 -23.06 2.19 29.93
N LYS A 229 -23.83 3.23 30.30
CA LYS A 229 -25.29 3.15 30.34
C LYS A 229 -25.92 2.95 28.95
N ASN A 230 -25.30 3.50 27.91
CA ASN A 230 -25.81 3.46 26.53
C ASN A 230 -25.08 2.45 25.65
N ASP A 231 -24.15 1.68 26.22
CA ASP A 231 -23.43 0.64 25.51
C ASP A 231 -24.34 -0.60 25.31
N PRO A 232 -24.61 -1.01 24.05
CA PRO A 232 -25.43 -2.18 23.78
C PRO A 232 -24.81 -3.49 24.31
N GLU A 233 -23.50 -3.52 24.50
CA GLU A 233 -22.78 -4.71 25.02
C GLU A 233 -22.71 -4.76 26.56
N GLY A 234 -23.21 -3.72 27.24
CA GLY A 234 -23.36 -3.70 28.70
C GLY A 234 -22.03 -3.63 29.47
N HIS A 235 -20.97 -3.07 28.88
CA HIS A 235 -19.69 -2.92 29.53
C HIS A 235 -19.74 -1.94 30.72
N SER A 236 -18.90 -2.18 31.73
CA SER A 236 -18.77 -1.29 32.88
C SER A 236 -18.09 0.05 32.51
N PRO A 237 -18.26 1.14 33.28
CA PRO A 237 -17.56 2.40 33.02
C PRO A 237 -16.03 2.27 32.95
N ASP A 238 -15.44 1.36 33.73
CA ASP A 238 -13.99 1.13 33.73
C ASP A 238 -13.47 0.49 32.44
N PHE A 239 -14.35 -0.22 31.70
CA PHE A 239 -13.99 -0.80 30.40
C PHE A 239 -13.51 0.29 29.45
N PHE A 240 -14.23 1.41 29.37
CA PHE A 240 -13.99 2.50 28.44
C PHE A 240 -12.77 3.38 28.74
N LYS A 241 -12.07 3.11 29.85
CA LYS A 241 -10.79 3.76 30.12
C LYS A 241 -9.74 3.26 29.12
N TYR A 242 -9.10 4.18 28.42
CA TYR A 242 -8.01 3.87 27.46
C TYR A 242 -8.46 2.95 26.31
N VAL A 243 -9.71 3.11 25.86
CA VAL A 243 -10.25 2.35 24.73
C VAL A 243 -10.31 3.25 23.51
N THR A 244 -9.76 2.74 22.41
CA THR A 244 -9.90 3.31 21.07
C THR A 244 -10.80 2.39 20.25
N THR A 245 -11.60 2.97 19.36
CA THR A 245 -12.36 2.18 18.40
C THR A 245 -11.58 2.01 17.11
N TRP A 246 -11.78 0.89 16.43
CA TRP A 246 -11.19 0.63 15.13
C TRP A 246 -11.57 1.72 14.12
N SER A 247 -10.58 2.23 13.39
CA SER A 247 -10.73 3.44 12.56
C SER A 247 -10.37 3.25 11.10
N ASP A 248 -9.81 2.11 10.70
CA ASP A 248 -9.47 1.86 9.29
C ASP A 248 -10.43 0.85 8.65
N TRP A 249 -11.39 1.39 7.91
CA TRP A 249 -12.48 0.66 7.25
C TRP A 249 -12.46 0.87 5.74
N LYS A 250 -11.27 1.03 5.15
CA LYS A 250 -11.16 1.36 3.72
C LYS A 250 -11.27 0.09 2.87
N PRO A 251 -12.22 -0.04 1.93
CA PRO A 251 -12.25 -1.17 1.01
C PRO A 251 -11.43 -0.83 -0.25
N LEU A 252 -10.10 -1.01 -0.17
CA LEU A 252 -9.18 -0.66 -1.26
C LEU A 252 -9.18 -1.74 -2.35
N THR A 253 -9.34 -1.34 -3.61
CA THR A 253 -9.50 -2.27 -4.74
C THR A 253 -8.28 -3.17 -4.93
N GLY A 254 -7.06 -2.62 -4.89
CA GLY A 254 -5.82 -3.40 -5.07
C GLY A 254 -5.63 -4.47 -3.99
N GLU A 255 -5.80 -4.10 -2.73
CA GLU A 255 -5.69 -5.05 -1.62
C GLU A 255 -6.81 -6.10 -1.62
N ASN A 256 -8.01 -5.73 -2.06
CA ASN A 256 -9.08 -6.71 -2.27
C ASN A 256 -8.76 -7.69 -3.40
N ALA A 257 -8.07 -7.25 -4.46
CA ALA A 257 -7.58 -8.16 -5.48
C ALA A 257 -6.59 -9.16 -4.87
N TRP A 258 -5.68 -8.71 -3.99
CA TRP A 258 -4.81 -9.60 -3.24
C TRP A 258 -5.57 -10.58 -2.35
N ALA A 259 -6.45 -10.08 -1.49
CA ALA A 259 -7.14 -10.87 -0.48
C ALA A 259 -8.24 -11.79 -1.01
N GLN A 260 -8.81 -11.50 -2.18
CA GLN A 260 -9.96 -12.24 -2.71
C GLN A 260 -9.64 -13.01 -4.00
N LEU A 261 -8.64 -12.57 -4.77
CA LEU A 261 -8.29 -13.17 -6.07
C LEU A 261 -6.86 -13.72 -6.13
N ILE A 262 -5.89 -13.18 -5.41
CA ILE A 262 -4.48 -13.61 -5.53
C ILE A 262 -4.12 -14.61 -4.43
N GLY A 263 -4.07 -14.16 -3.18
CA GLY A 263 -3.58 -14.95 -2.04
C GLY A 263 -4.29 -16.30 -1.89
N PRO A 264 -5.62 -16.32 -1.69
CA PRO A 264 -6.36 -17.57 -1.53
C PRO A 264 -6.31 -18.48 -2.76
N LEU A 265 -6.36 -17.92 -3.97
CA LEU A 265 -6.36 -18.74 -5.19
C LEU A 265 -4.99 -19.36 -5.47
N GLN A 266 -3.90 -18.62 -5.23
CA GLN A 266 -2.55 -19.17 -5.35
C GLN A 266 -2.29 -20.22 -4.26
N ALA A 267 -2.70 -19.96 -3.02
CA ALA A 267 -2.56 -20.92 -1.94
C ALA A 267 -3.33 -22.22 -2.22
N GLU A 268 -4.59 -22.13 -2.67
CA GLU A 268 -5.38 -23.28 -3.11
C GLU A 268 -4.70 -24.02 -4.27
N TYR A 269 -4.25 -23.30 -5.30
CA TYR A 269 -3.54 -23.87 -6.43
C TYR A 269 -2.29 -24.67 -6.02
N ILE A 270 -1.49 -24.12 -5.11
CA ILE A 270 -0.28 -24.78 -4.60
C ILE A 270 -0.64 -26.03 -3.79
N LEU A 271 -1.57 -25.92 -2.84
CA LEU A 271 -1.93 -27.03 -1.94
C LEU A 271 -2.66 -28.19 -2.63
N THR A 272 -3.25 -27.96 -3.81
CA THR A 272 -3.94 -28.99 -4.59
C THR A 272 -3.16 -29.44 -5.82
N ASP A 273 -1.87 -29.11 -5.94
CA ASP A 273 -1.05 -29.41 -7.14
C ASP A 273 -1.71 -28.94 -8.45
N GLY A 274 -2.45 -27.83 -8.39
CA GLY A 274 -3.21 -27.25 -9.48
C GLY A 274 -4.58 -27.88 -9.78
N GLU A 275 -4.99 -28.94 -9.07
CA GLU A 275 -6.32 -29.55 -9.18
C GLU A 275 -7.39 -28.81 -8.35
N VAL A 276 -7.56 -27.52 -8.63
CA VAL A 276 -8.46 -26.65 -7.86
C VAL A 276 -9.94 -26.96 -8.15
N SER A 277 -10.72 -27.23 -7.10
CA SER A 277 -12.17 -27.44 -7.24
C SER A 277 -12.92 -26.12 -7.46
N ALA A 278 -13.91 -26.12 -8.37
CA ALA A 278 -14.86 -25.00 -8.55
C ALA A 278 -15.70 -24.72 -7.29
N SER A 279 -15.83 -25.71 -6.39
CA SER A 279 -16.53 -25.57 -5.11
C SER A 279 -15.63 -25.22 -3.93
N SER A 280 -14.32 -25.03 -4.14
CA SER A 280 -13.41 -24.59 -3.08
C SER A 280 -13.87 -23.23 -2.54
N LYS A 281 -13.65 -23.00 -1.24
CA LYS A 281 -14.05 -21.74 -0.59
C LYS A 281 -13.37 -20.54 -1.26
N ALA A 282 -12.11 -20.70 -1.67
CA ALA A 282 -11.34 -19.66 -2.35
C ALA A 282 -11.96 -19.29 -3.71
N VAL A 283 -12.29 -20.28 -4.56
CA VAL A 283 -12.91 -20.03 -5.87
C VAL A 283 -14.31 -19.44 -5.73
N VAL A 284 -15.13 -19.96 -4.81
CA VAL A 284 -16.49 -19.43 -4.57
C VAL A 284 -16.43 -17.97 -4.11
N ASN A 285 -15.53 -17.62 -3.19
CA ASN A 285 -15.32 -16.23 -2.78
C ASN A 285 -14.89 -15.36 -3.98
N ALA A 286 -13.89 -15.81 -4.75
CA ALA A 286 -13.39 -15.08 -5.91
C ALA A 286 -14.51 -14.80 -6.93
N ILE A 287 -15.30 -15.83 -7.31
CA ILE A 287 -16.44 -15.68 -8.24
C ILE A 287 -17.46 -14.65 -7.71
N ASN A 288 -17.84 -14.75 -6.43
CA ASN A 288 -18.85 -13.84 -5.87
C ASN A 288 -18.38 -12.38 -5.89
N THR A 289 -17.09 -12.16 -5.63
CA THR A 289 -16.51 -10.82 -5.53
C THR A 289 -16.26 -10.12 -6.87
N LEU A 290 -16.30 -10.87 -8.00
CA LEU A 290 -16.26 -10.28 -9.35
C LEU A 290 -17.36 -9.24 -9.57
N TYR A 291 -18.48 -9.35 -8.85
CA TYR A 291 -19.54 -8.35 -8.91
C TYR A 291 -19.08 -6.98 -8.41
N ALA A 292 -18.38 -6.90 -7.27
CA ALA A 292 -17.80 -5.65 -6.79
C ALA A 292 -16.73 -5.12 -7.74
N PHE A 293 -15.81 -5.96 -8.22
CA PHE A 293 -14.82 -5.52 -9.20
C PHE A 293 -15.48 -4.94 -10.46
N SER A 294 -16.44 -5.65 -11.06
CA SER A 294 -17.16 -5.16 -12.24
C SER A 294 -17.90 -3.85 -11.95
N ALA A 295 -18.47 -3.68 -10.75
CA ALA A 295 -19.13 -2.43 -10.35
C ALA A 295 -18.12 -1.28 -10.17
N MET A 296 -16.87 -1.56 -9.82
CA MET A 296 -15.79 -0.58 -9.70
C MET A 296 -15.19 -0.15 -11.04
N GLN A 297 -15.50 -0.85 -12.13
CA GLN A 297 -14.90 -0.62 -13.43
C GLN A 297 -15.52 0.57 -14.17
N THR A 298 -14.69 1.48 -14.64
CA THR A 298 -15.05 2.64 -15.48
C THR A 298 -15.24 2.27 -16.96
N ALA A 299 -15.88 3.13 -17.72
CA ALA A 299 -16.05 2.96 -19.15
C ALA A 299 -14.72 3.06 -19.94
N ILE A 300 -13.70 3.76 -19.43
CA ILE A 300 -12.35 3.74 -20.02
C ILE A 300 -11.61 2.42 -19.79
N GLY A 301 -12.05 1.59 -18.85
CA GLY A 301 -11.46 0.28 -18.53
C GLY A 301 -10.79 0.17 -17.17
N ALA A 302 -10.42 1.29 -16.55
CA ALA A 302 -9.79 1.37 -15.24
C ALA A 302 -10.75 1.00 -14.10
N PHE A 303 -10.21 0.55 -12.97
CA PHE A 303 -10.93 0.34 -11.72
C PHE A 303 -10.61 1.48 -10.75
N TYR A 304 -11.64 1.99 -10.08
CA TYR A 304 -11.45 2.99 -9.02
C TYR A 304 -10.68 2.44 -7.83
N TYR A 305 -9.96 3.31 -7.13
CA TYR A 305 -9.15 2.99 -5.97
C TYR A 305 -9.97 2.45 -4.79
N SER A 306 -11.14 3.03 -4.54
CA SER A 306 -12.08 2.55 -3.52
C SER A 306 -13.53 2.94 -3.85
N PRO A 307 -14.55 2.24 -3.30
CA PRO A 307 -15.94 2.65 -3.44
C PRO A 307 -16.17 4.08 -2.94
N GLY A 308 -17.09 4.81 -3.58
CA GLY A 308 -17.49 6.13 -3.13
C GLY A 308 -18.05 6.11 -1.71
N GLY A 309 -17.81 7.16 -0.94
CA GLY A 309 -18.15 7.25 0.49
C GLY A 309 -17.12 6.62 1.43
N THR A 310 -16.06 6.02 0.89
CA THR A 310 -14.89 5.63 1.68
C THR A 310 -14.26 6.86 2.32
N ARG A 311 -14.07 6.79 3.64
CA ARG A 311 -13.42 7.83 4.43
C ARG A 311 -12.03 7.38 4.84
N ASP A 312 -11.12 8.31 4.77
CA ASP A 312 -9.81 8.22 5.35
C ASP A 312 -9.73 9.02 6.66
N THR A 313 -8.72 8.71 7.47
CA THR A 313 -8.25 9.42 8.65
C THR A 313 -7.98 10.92 8.40
N GLN A 314 -7.77 11.34 7.14
CA GLN A 314 -7.61 12.76 6.76
C GLN A 314 -8.88 13.40 6.16
N GLY A 315 -9.92 12.63 5.87
CA GLY A 315 -11.14 13.13 5.21
C GLY A 315 -11.72 12.15 4.18
N GLU A 316 -12.62 12.61 3.32
CA GLU A 316 -13.15 11.80 2.22
C GLU A 316 -12.09 11.65 1.11
N PHE A 317 -12.00 10.45 0.51
CA PHE A 317 -11.13 10.25 -0.65
C PHE A 317 -11.60 11.13 -1.83
N PRO A 318 -10.67 11.64 -2.65
CA PRO A 318 -11.02 12.29 -3.91
C PRO A 318 -11.92 11.38 -4.75
N ILE A 319 -13.03 11.94 -5.24
CA ILE A 319 -13.92 11.23 -6.15
C ILE A 319 -13.14 10.87 -7.41
N GLY A 320 -13.35 9.66 -7.91
CA GLY A 320 -12.83 9.24 -9.19
C GLY A 320 -11.38 8.77 -9.19
N GLU A 321 -10.71 8.70 -8.02
CA GLU A 321 -9.30 8.31 -7.93
C GLU A 321 -9.06 6.88 -8.45
N ILE A 322 -7.99 6.73 -9.22
CA ILE A 322 -7.51 5.47 -9.79
C ILE A 322 -6.04 5.33 -9.42
N SER A 323 -5.70 4.22 -8.74
CA SER A 323 -4.33 3.75 -8.55
C SER A 323 -3.97 2.80 -9.69
N ILE A 324 -2.87 3.05 -10.39
CA ILE A 324 -2.42 2.17 -11.48
C ILE A 324 -1.89 0.85 -10.93
N GLU A 325 -1.24 0.90 -9.76
CA GLU A 325 -0.77 -0.26 -9.02
C GLU A 325 -1.94 -1.22 -8.68
N ASP A 326 -3.06 -0.68 -8.18
CA ASP A 326 -4.27 -1.46 -7.90
C ASP A 326 -4.81 -2.13 -9.16
N ASN A 327 -4.76 -1.44 -10.30
CA ASN A 327 -5.19 -1.98 -11.59
C ASN A 327 -4.31 -3.14 -12.06
N PHE A 328 -3.01 -3.15 -11.75
CA PHE A 328 -2.15 -4.32 -11.96
C PHE A 328 -2.47 -5.47 -11.00
N SER A 329 -2.84 -5.19 -9.75
CA SER A 329 -3.33 -6.23 -8.83
C SER A 329 -4.64 -6.85 -9.32
N VAL A 330 -5.57 -6.04 -9.84
CA VAL A 330 -6.81 -6.55 -10.46
C VAL A 330 -6.49 -7.40 -11.69
N LEU A 331 -5.58 -6.96 -12.57
CA LEU A 331 -5.15 -7.76 -13.72
C LEU A 331 -4.62 -9.13 -13.26
N ALA A 332 -3.73 -9.15 -12.26
CA ALA A 332 -3.17 -10.38 -11.69
C ALA A 332 -4.27 -11.30 -11.12
N GLY A 333 -5.17 -10.76 -10.31
CA GLY A 333 -6.27 -11.53 -9.74
C GLY A 333 -7.21 -12.12 -10.79
N LEU A 334 -7.58 -11.33 -11.81
CA LEU A 334 -8.45 -11.77 -12.90
C LEU A 334 -7.81 -12.87 -13.75
N GLN A 335 -6.51 -12.77 -14.07
CA GLN A 335 -5.83 -13.80 -14.84
C GLN A 335 -5.63 -15.10 -14.05
N ILE A 336 -5.34 -15.02 -12.75
CA ILE A 336 -5.24 -16.19 -11.88
C ILE A 336 -6.57 -16.92 -11.81
N LEU A 337 -7.66 -16.18 -11.51
CA LEU A 337 -8.99 -16.78 -11.46
C LEU A 337 -9.39 -17.37 -12.81
N LYS A 338 -9.15 -16.66 -13.92
CA LYS A 338 -9.41 -17.17 -15.27
C LYS A 338 -8.70 -18.50 -15.52
N GLY A 339 -7.39 -18.55 -15.26
CA GLY A 339 -6.57 -19.74 -15.48
C GLY A 339 -7.01 -20.94 -14.63
N ILE A 340 -7.48 -20.70 -13.40
CA ILE A 340 -8.11 -21.72 -12.55
C ILE A 340 -9.43 -22.18 -13.18
N LEU A 341 -10.35 -21.25 -13.44
CA LEU A 341 -11.70 -21.56 -13.91
C LEU A 341 -11.72 -22.30 -15.25
N GLU A 342 -10.80 -21.97 -16.16
CA GLU A 342 -10.65 -22.65 -17.45
C GLU A 342 -10.31 -24.14 -17.31
N LYS A 343 -9.68 -24.54 -16.21
CA LYS A 343 -9.29 -25.92 -15.90
C LYS A 343 -10.23 -26.62 -14.91
N THR A 344 -11.18 -25.90 -14.31
CA THR A 344 -12.19 -26.47 -13.41
C THR A 344 -13.41 -27.01 -14.17
N GLN A 345 -14.31 -27.69 -13.47
CA GLN A 345 -15.59 -28.13 -14.04
C GLN A 345 -16.42 -26.94 -14.53
N ARG A 346 -16.85 -26.97 -15.80
CA ARG A 346 -17.72 -25.94 -16.40
C ARG A 346 -19.15 -26.03 -15.85
N THR A 347 -19.44 -25.24 -14.82
CA THR A 347 -20.81 -24.98 -14.35
C THR A 347 -21.33 -23.66 -14.93
N ALA A 348 -22.63 -23.36 -14.75
CA ALA A 348 -23.20 -22.09 -15.21
C ALA A 348 -22.56 -20.89 -14.52
N GLU A 349 -22.21 -21.04 -13.23
CA GLU A 349 -21.52 -20.03 -12.44
C GLU A 349 -20.10 -19.79 -12.96
N VAL A 350 -19.37 -20.86 -13.30
CA VAL A 350 -18.02 -20.77 -13.89
C VAL A 350 -18.05 -20.09 -15.26
N GLU A 351 -19.00 -20.46 -16.13
CA GLU A 351 -19.16 -19.81 -17.44
C GLU A 351 -19.51 -18.32 -17.29
N HIS A 352 -20.39 -17.98 -16.33
CA HIS A 352 -20.74 -16.60 -16.05
C HIS A 352 -19.54 -15.80 -15.51
N ALA A 353 -18.76 -16.38 -14.59
CA ALA A 353 -17.56 -15.77 -14.06
C ALA A 353 -16.51 -15.51 -15.16
N LEU A 354 -16.27 -16.49 -16.03
CA LEU A 354 -15.36 -16.33 -17.18
C LEU A 354 -15.84 -15.22 -18.13
N HIS A 355 -17.15 -15.11 -18.35
CA HIS A 355 -17.71 -14.00 -19.13
C HIS A 355 -17.49 -12.64 -18.45
N LEU A 356 -17.71 -12.52 -17.13
CA LEU A 356 -17.45 -11.28 -16.39
C LEU A 356 -15.97 -10.90 -16.43
N ILE A 357 -15.07 -11.87 -16.30
CA ILE A 357 -13.62 -11.65 -16.43
C ILE A 357 -13.28 -11.15 -17.83
N ASP A 358 -13.85 -11.77 -18.87
CA ASP A 358 -13.64 -11.34 -20.26
C ASP A 358 -14.10 -9.89 -20.48
N VAL A 359 -15.28 -9.52 -19.98
CA VAL A 359 -15.76 -8.12 -20.02
C VAL A 359 -14.80 -7.18 -19.31
N MET A 360 -14.33 -7.57 -18.13
CA MET A 360 -13.41 -6.74 -17.34
C MET A 360 -12.05 -6.56 -18.03
N LEU A 361 -11.52 -7.59 -18.70
CA LEU A 361 -10.23 -7.52 -19.38
C LEU A 361 -10.32 -6.86 -20.75
N ASN A 362 -11.31 -7.25 -21.56
CA ASN A 362 -11.37 -6.99 -23.00
C ASN A 362 -12.48 -6.00 -23.42
N GLY A 363 -13.39 -5.66 -22.50
CA GLY A 363 -14.49 -4.73 -22.75
C GLY A 363 -15.83 -5.43 -22.94
N GLY A 364 -16.91 -4.65 -22.79
CA GLY A 364 -18.28 -5.17 -22.85
C GLY A 364 -19.21 -4.42 -21.90
N MET A 365 -20.40 -4.97 -21.65
CA MET A 365 -21.38 -4.35 -20.76
C MET A 365 -21.03 -4.61 -19.29
N THR A 366 -20.80 -3.56 -18.52
CA THR A 366 -20.56 -3.65 -17.07
C THR A 366 -21.85 -3.95 -16.30
N VAL A 367 -21.73 -4.36 -15.04
CA VAL A 367 -22.89 -4.51 -14.14
C VAL A 367 -23.62 -3.20 -13.85
N ASN A 368 -22.97 -2.05 -14.09
CA ASN A 368 -23.58 -0.72 -13.97
C ASN A 368 -24.35 -0.29 -15.24
N GLY A 369 -24.40 -1.12 -16.28
CA GLY A 369 -25.24 -0.89 -17.46
C GLY A 369 -24.63 0.04 -18.53
N TYR A 370 -23.34 0.38 -18.42
CA TYR A 370 -22.59 1.03 -19.50
C TYR A 370 -21.49 0.13 -20.06
N GLU A 371 -21.08 0.41 -21.30
CA GLU A 371 -19.98 -0.30 -21.95
C GLU A 371 -18.62 0.18 -21.47
N THR A 372 -17.75 -0.75 -21.10
CA THR A 372 -16.34 -0.52 -20.83
C THR A 372 -15.45 -0.93 -21.99
N ARG A 373 -14.30 -0.25 -22.14
CA ARG A 373 -13.22 -0.64 -23.07
C ARG A 373 -12.38 -1.82 -22.56
N GLY A 374 -12.51 -2.19 -21.28
CA GLY A 374 -11.71 -3.24 -20.65
C GLY A 374 -10.36 -2.76 -20.13
N LEU A 375 -9.85 -3.47 -19.12
CA LEU A 375 -8.63 -3.15 -18.38
C LEU A 375 -7.39 -3.11 -19.29
N LEU A 376 -7.26 -4.06 -20.22
CA LEU A 376 -6.10 -4.12 -21.11
C LEU A 376 -6.06 -2.88 -22.01
N SER A 377 -7.22 -2.40 -22.47
CA SER A 377 -7.31 -1.16 -23.25
C SER A 377 -6.89 0.06 -22.43
N PHE A 378 -7.29 0.15 -21.16
CA PHE A 378 -6.87 1.22 -20.26
C PHE A 378 -5.36 1.21 -20.02
N LEU A 379 -4.79 0.06 -19.67
CA LEU A 379 -3.35 -0.06 -19.41
C LEU A 379 -2.55 0.38 -20.64
N TYR A 380 -2.94 -0.09 -21.83
CA TYR A 380 -2.28 0.28 -23.09
C TYR A 380 -2.41 1.77 -23.43
N ASN A 381 -3.60 2.37 -23.29
CA ASN A 381 -3.86 3.72 -23.80
C ASN A 381 -3.64 4.84 -22.77
N GLY A 382 -3.69 4.56 -21.47
CA GLY A 382 -3.71 5.59 -20.43
C GLY A 382 -2.71 5.44 -19.29
N ALA A 383 -2.25 4.23 -18.98
CA ALA A 383 -1.45 4.00 -17.77
C ALA A 383 0.05 4.33 -17.93
N PHE A 384 0.58 4.31 -19.15
CA PHE A 384 2.01 4.50 -19.40
C PHE A 384 2.36 5.95 -19.74
N ASP A 385 3.32 6.54 -19.01
CA ASP A 385 3.90 7.84 -19.30
C ASP A 385 5.02 7.68 -20.34
N VAL A 386 4.68 7.88 -21.61
CA VAL A 386 5.65 7.78 -22.72
C VAL A 386 6.80 8.78 -22.58
N GLN A 387 6.57 9.94 -21.94
CA GLN A 387 7.62 10.95 -21.79
C GLN A 387 8.64 10.53 -20.74
N LYS A 388 8.18 9.96 -19.63
CA LYS A 388 9.06 9.49 -18.55
C LYS A 388 9.56 8.06 -18.75
N GLY A 389 8.91 7.28 -19.61
CA GLY A 389 9.25 5.88 -19.86
C GLY A 389 8.91 4.94 -18.70
N VAL A 390 7.93 5.30 -17.87
CA VAL A 390 7.44 4.54 -16.70
C VAL A 390 5.92 4.65 -16.61
N PHE A 391 5.27 3.85 -15.78
CA PHE A 391 3.83 3.97 -15.53
C PHE A 391 3.51 5.14 -14.60
N TYR A 392 2.38 5.80 -14.84
CA TYR A 392 1.82 6.76 -13.87
C TYR A 392 1.49 6.01 -12.57
N THR A 393 1.60 6.67 -11.42
CA THR A 393 1.15 6.09 -10.15
C THR A 393 -0.36 6.12 -10.02
N ARG A 394 -0.99 7.22 -10.44
CA ARG A 394 -2.43 7.45 -10.27
C ARG A 394 -3.01 8.43 -11.29
N GLY A 395 -4.31 8.62 -11.23
CA GLY A 395 -5.06 9.67 -11.92
C GLY A 395 -6.52 9.67 -11.48
N SER A 396 -7.39 10.30 -12.28
CA SER A 396 -8.82 10.37 -11.98
C SER A 396 -9.71 10.13 -13.20
N VAL A 397 -10.91 9.60 -12.93
CA VAL A 397 -12.07 9.59 -13.82
C VAL A 397 -13.27 10.08 -13.03
N ASP A 398 -13.82 11.22 -13.41
CA ASP A 398 -14.90 11.86 -12.66
C ASP A 398 -16.29 11.33 -13.10
N LYS A 399 -16.40 10.85 -14.35
CA LYS A 399 -17.62 10.34 -14.98
C LYS A 399 -17.49 8.84 -15.29
N PRO A 400 -18.08 7.94 -14.47
CA PRO A 400 -17.89 6.49 -14.63
C PRO A 400 -18.23 5.92 -16.01
N ALA A 401 -19.27 6.46 -16.68
CA ALA A 401 -19.70 6.00 -18.00
C ALA A 401 -18.97 6.67 -19.18
N SER A 402 -18.05 7.61 -18.92
CA SER A 402 -17.31 8.29 -19.99
C SER A 402 -16.16 7.42 -20.52
N LYS A 403 -16.01 7.39 -21.85
CA LYS A 403 -14.93 6.64 -22.54
C LYS A 403 -13.70 7.50 -22.85
N ASN A 404 -13.66 8.75 -22.38
CA ASN A 404 -12.63 9.76 -22.65
C ASN A 404 -12.50 10.80 -21.50
N ASP A 405 -12.45 10.33 -20.25
CA ASP A 405 -12.40 11.18 -19.05
C ASP A 405 -11.17 10.86 -18.17
N TRP A 406 -10.13 10.26 -18.78
CA TRP A 406 -8.91 9.92 -18.05
C TRP A 406 -8.01 11.15 -17.87
N SER A 407 -7.73 11.48 -16.61
CA SER A 407 -6.78 12.50 -16.21
C SER A 407 -5.64 11.89 -15.39
N PRO A 408 -4.51 11.48 -16.00
CA PRO A 408 -3.36 10.98 -15.23
C PRO A 408 -2.76 12.09 -14.35
N ASP A 409 -2.21 11.71 -13.20
CA ASP A 409 -1.41 12.63 -12.39
C ASP A 409 -0.04 12.83 -13.05
N ILE A 410 0.07 13.91 -13.81
CA ILE A 410 1.30 14.32 -14.51
C ILE A 410 2.19 15.22 -13.65
N SER A 411 1.95 15.36 -12.35
CA SER A 411 2.81 16.20 -11.52
C SER A 411 4.27 15.72 -11.58
N GLU A 412 5.21 16.64 -11.82
CA GLU A 412 6.65 16.35 -12.01
C GLU A 412 7.36 15.92 -10.72
N ALA A 413 6.62 15.65 -9.65
CA ALA A 413 7.21 15.25 -8.39
C ALA A 413 7.73 13.80 -8.50
N LEU A 414 9.01 13.64 -8.76
CA LEU A 414 9.69 12.33 -8.66
C LEU A 414 9.46 11.68 -7.27
N GLY A 415 9.24 12.49 -6.23
CA GLY A 415 8.86 12.04 -4.88
C GLY A 415 7.41 11.60 -4.69
N SER A 416 6.60 11.56 -5.75
CA SER A 416 5.24 10.99 -5.72
C SER A 416 5.05 9.83 -6.68
N MET A 417 6.06 9.46 -7.47
CA MET A 417 6.00 8.26 -8.31
C MET A 417 6.41 7.04 -7.48
N ALA A 418 5.41 6.31 -7.00
CA ALA A 418 5.61 5.04 -6.32
C ALA A 418 6.27 4.05 -7.29
N ILE A 419 7.25 3.27 -6.81
CA ILE A 419 8.01 2.36 -7.70
C ILE A 419 7.35 1.00 -7.88
N ASP A 420 6.56 0.57 -6.89
CA ASP A 420 5.73 -0.64 -6.89
C ASP A 420 4.89 -0.76 -8.16
N VAL A 421 4.26 0.32 -8.64
CA VAL A 421 3.48 0.33 -9.88
C VAL A 421 4.27 -0.24 -11.06
N ASN A 422 5.56 0.06 -11.15
CA ASN A 422 6.41 -0.41 -12.23
C ASN A 422 6.86 -1.86 -12.01
N LEU A 423 7.14 -2.24 -10.75
CA LEU A 423 7.51 -3.61 -10.39
C LEU A 423 6.32 -4.57 -10.61
N TRP A 424 5.12 -4.14 -10.26
CA TRP A 424 3.88 -4.87 -10.45
C TRP A 424 3.49 -4.92 -11.92
N ALA A 425 3.72 -3.86 -12.70
CA ALA A 425 3.57 -3.91 -14.15
C ALA A 425 4.44 -5.02 -14.77
N LEU A 426 5.74 -5.03 -14.45
CA LEU A 426 6.70 -6.02 -14.94
C LEU A 426 6.31 -7.45 -14.54
N SER A 427 5.72 -7.61 -13.36
CA SER A 427 5.34 -8.92 -12.81
C SER A 427 3.96 -9.42 -13.25
N ALA A 428 2.96 -8.53 -13.35
CA ALA A 428 1.56 -8.85 -13.62
C ALA A 428 1.17 -8.70 -15.09
N LEU A 429 1.48 -7.57 -15.73
CA LEU A 429 1.28 -7.41 -17.18
C LEU A 429 2.35 -8.19 -17.95
N GLY A 430 3.57 -8.19 -17.43
CA GLY A 430 4.65 -9.00 -17.96
C GLY A 430 5.54 -8.27 -18.96
N VAL A 431 6.82 -8.63 -18.91
CA VAL A 431 7.89 -8.08 -19.76
C VAL A 431 7.56 -8.19 -21.25
N ALA A 432 7.07 -9.35 -21.69
CA ALA A 432 6.72 -9.59 -23.09
C ALA A 432 5.61 -8.66 -23.59
N ASN A 433 4.57 -8.44 -22.79
CA ASN A 433 3.47 -7.54 -23.18
C ASN A 433 3.93 -6.08 -23.18
N ILE A 434 4.70 -5.66 -22.18
CA ILE A 434 5.23 -4.28 -22.11
C ILE A 434 6.08 -3.98 -23.35
N ASP A 435 7.02 -4.85 -23.70
CA ASP A 435 7.87 -4.66 -24.89
C ASP A 435 7.05 -4.70 -26.18
N LYS A 436 6.09 -5.61 -26.28
CA LYS A 436 5.18 -5.71 -27.44
C LYS A 436 4.29 -4.47 -27.60
N TRP A 437 3.84 -3.87 -26.51
CA TRP A 437 2.88 -2.77 -26.50
C TRP A 437 3.55 -1.41 -26.70
N TYR A 438 4.64 -1.16 -25.99
CA TYR A 438 5.26 0.17 -25.93
C TYR A 438 6.57 0.26 -26.71
N GLY A 439 7.07 -0.88 -27.22
CA GLY A 439 8.30 -0.98 -28.01
C GLY A 439 9.33 -1.89 -27.36
N GLU A 440 10.14 -2.56 -28.19
CA GLU A 440 11.19 -3.46 -27.73
C GLU A 440 12.15 -2.76 -26.74
N GLY A 441 12.47 -3.43 -25.63
CA GLY A 441 13.35 -2.89 -24.59
C GLY A 441 12.68 -1.90 -23.63
N THR A 442 11.37 -1.64 -23.75
CA THR A 442 10.66 -0.75 -22.81
C THR A 442 10.71 -1.28 -21.39
N ALA A 443 10.49 -2.59 -21.19
CA ALA A 443 10.51 -3.20 -19.86
C ALA A 443 11.91 -3.11 -19.21
N LEU A 444 12.97 -3.31 -19.99
CA LEU A 444 14.34 -3.09 -19.53
C LEU A 444 14.60 -1.62 -19.16
N ASN A 445 14.07 -0.67 -19.93
CA ASN A 445 14.20 0.76 -19.63
C ASN A 445 13.47 1.14 -18.34
N ILE A 446 12.27 0.60 -18.10
CA ILE A 446 11.54 0.77 -16.84
C ILE A 446 12.41 0.31 -15.67
N TRP A 447 13.00 -0.89 -15.75
CA TRP A 447 13.90 -1.40 -14.71
C TRP A 447 15.07 -0.43 -14.46
N ARG A 448 15.75 0.02 -15.52
CA ARG A 448 16.89 0.94 -15.39
C ARG A 448 16.50 2.25 -14.72
N ILE A 449 15.32 2.80 -15.01
CA ILE A 449 14.81 4.00 -14.34
C ILE A 449 14.56 3.73 -12.86
N VAL A 450 13.81 2.67 -12.55
CA VAL A 450 13.48 2.26 -11.17
C VAL A 450 14.74 1.98 -10.36
N ARG A 451 15.70 1.25 -10.91
CA ARG A 451 17.01 0.99 -10.32
C ARG A 451 17.77 2.27 -10.03
N ASN A 452 17.88 3.17 -11.02
CA ASN A 452 18.75 4.33 -10.90
C ASN A 452 18.17 5.43 -10.01
N GLN A 453 16.84 5.58 -9.95
CA GLN A 453 16.16 6.64 -9.20
C GLN A 453 15.49 6.13 -7.91
N GLY A 454 14.92 4.92 -7.93
CA GLY A 454 14.30 4.28 -6.78
C GLY A 454 15.23 3.36 -5.97
N GLY A 455 16.43 3.05 -6.47
CA GLY A 455 17.36 2.14 -5.82
C GLY A 455 18.02 2.72 -4.57
N TYR A 456 18.14 1.88 -3.53
CA TYR A 456 18.94 2.12 -2.34
C TYR A 456 20.34 1.53 -2.54
N PHE A 457 21.37 2.39 -2.53
CA PHE A 457 22.76 2.00 -2.75
C PHE A 457 23.61 2.23 -1.52
N GLN A 458 24.47 1.26 -1.21
CA GLN A 458 25.49 1.42 -0.19
C GLN A 458 26.81 0.88 -0.73
N ASN A 459 27.89 1.67 -0.62
CA ASN A 459 29.20 1.37 -1.21
C ASN A 459 29.13 1.06 -2.72
N ASN A 460 28.31 1.81 -3.47
CA ASN A 460 28.01 1.59 -4.90
C ASN A 460 27.39 0.23 -5.26
N GLN A 461 26.92 -0.54 -4.28
CA GLN A 461 26.16 -1.77 -4.50
C GLN A 461 24.67 -1.49 -4.34
N LEU A 462 23.86 -2.02 -5.25
CA LEU A 462 22.41 -1.97 -5.14
C LEU A 462 21.97 -2.93 -4.04
N TRP A 463 21.54 -2.38 -2.90
CA TRP A 463 21.10 -3.18 -1.76
C TRP A 463 19.63 -3.56 -1.85
N GLY A 464 18.81 -2.64 -2.36
CA GLY A 464 17.38 -2.82 -2.55
C GLY A 464 16.76 -1.59 -3.18
N LEU A 465 15.45 -1.42 -3.04
CA LEU A 465 14.71 -0.27 -3.56
C LEU A 465 13.94 0.45 -2.45
N GLY A 466 13.60 1.72 -2.67
CA GLY A 466 12.79 2.55 -1.77
C GLY A 466 11.30 2.50 -2.06
N PHE A 467 10.57 3.55 -1.69
CA PHE A 467 9.12 3.67 -1.97
C PHE A 467 8.84 4.48 -3.23
N THR A 468 9.67 5.48 -3.54
CA THR A 468 9.45 6.41 -4.65
C THR A 468 10.67 6.52 -5.56
N LEU A 469 10.49 7.11 -6.74
CA LEU A 469 11.60 7.49 -7.62
C LEU A 469 12.43 8.67 -7.06
N ASN A 470 12.09 9.25 -5.92
CA ASN A 470 12.94 10.22 -5.19
C ASN A 470 13.95 9.55 -4.24
N ASN A 471 14.03 8.22 -4.23
CA ASN A 471 14.94 7.53 -3.31
C ASN A 471 16.41 7.89 -3.55
N ARG A 472 16.77 8.24 -4.79
CA ARG A 472 18.13 8.60 -5.19
C ARG A 472 18.11 9.83 -6.10
N THR A 473 18.14 11.00 -5.48
CA THR A 473 18.21 12.30 -6.14
C THR A 473 19.33 13.16 -5.55
N ASP A 474 19.75 14.17 -6.30
CA ASP A 474 20.79 15.11 -5.85
C ASP A 474 20.29 16.05 -4.73
N PHE A 475 18.99 16.11 -4.50
CA PHE A 475 18.35 17.03 -3.56
C PHE A 475 17.35 16.29 -2.67
N GLU A 476 17.69 16.13 -1.39
CA GLU A 476 16.84 15.50 -0.38
C GLU A 476 16.31 14.11 -0.81
N PRO A 477 17.20 13.14 -1.08
CA PRO A 477 16.79 11.77 -1.38
C PRO A 477 16.01 11.15 -0.21
N ASP A 478 15.07 10.25 -0.54
CA ASP A 478 14.36 9.50 0.51
C ASP A 478 15.30 8.52 1.24
N ASP A 479 16.42 8.10 0.63
CA ASP A 479 17.48 7.25 1.23
C ASP A 479 16.91 6.13 2.14
N ILE A 480 15.91 5.42 1.64
CA ILE A 480 15.20 4.36 2.34
C ILE A 480 15.21 3.06 1.53
N MET A 481 15.33 1.94 2.22
CA MET A 481 15.15 0.62 1.67
C MET A 481 13.81 0.08 2.16
N SER A 482 12.87 -0.13 1.25
CA SER A 482 11.58 -0.79 1.47
C SER A 482 11.76 -2.30 1.35
N GLY A 483 11.33 -3.06 2.35
CA GLY A 483 11.41 -4.52 2.32
C GLY A 483 10.54 -5.11 1.21
N GLU A 484 9.32 -4.62 1.06
CA GLU A 484 8.36 -5.13 0.06
C GLU A 484 8.83 -4.80 -1.36
N ASN A 485 9.18 -3.53 -1.64
CA ASN A 485 9.59 -3.14 -2.98
C ASN A 485 10.93 -3.77 -3.37
N THR A 486 11.83 -3.99 -2.40
CA THR A 486 13.05 -4.77 -2.64
C THR A 486 12.71 -6.22 -3.03
N ALA A 487 11.75 -6.84 -2.36
CA ALA A 487 11.33 -8.20 -2.68
C ALA A 487 10.57 -8.28 -4.02
N SER A 488 9.69 -7.32 -4.32
CA SER A 488 9.03 -7.22 -5.63
C SER A 488 10.04 -6.96 -6.76
N ALA A 489 11.15 -6.28 -6.49
CA ALA A 489 12.23 -6.08 -7.46
C ALA A 489 12.93 -7.39 -7.83
N ILE A 490 13.15 -8.29 -6.85
CA ILE A 490 13.69 -9.62 -7.11
C ILE A 490 12.78 -10.39 -8.08
N ASN A 491 11.46 -10.35 -7.83
CA ASN A 491 10.48 -10.99 -8.69
C ASN A 491 10.46 -10.40 -10.11
N ALA A 492 10.44 -9.06 -10.24
CA ALA A 492 10.46 -8.37 -11.52
C ALA A 492 11.75 -8.64 -12.31
N LEU A 493 12.91 -8.67 -11.65
CA LEU A 493 14.20 -9.03 -12.24
C LEU A 493 14.21 -10.47 -12.76
N GLN A 494 13.61 -11.41 -12.03
CA GLN A 494 13.48 -12.79 -12.49
C GLN A 494 12.64 -12.86 -13.78
N SER A 495 11.52 -12.13 -13.86
CA SER A 495 10.74 -12.00 -15.11
C SER A 495 11.53 -11.39 -16.27
N LEU A 496 12.32 -10.34 -16.02
CA LEU A 496 13.16 -9.70 -17.03
C LEU A 496 14.25 -10.65 -17.54
N ILE A 497 14.95 -11.33 -16.64
CA ILE A 497 16.00 -12.29 -16.97
C ILE A 497 15.43 -13.44 -17.79
N GLU A 498 14.33 -14.06 -17.34
CA GLU A 498 13.70 -15.18 -18.06
C GLU A 498 13.35 -14.79 -19.50
N TYR A 499 12.69 -13.64 -19.68
CA TYR A 499 12.27 -13.17 -21.00
C TYR A 499 13.45 -12.86 -21.93
N TYR A 500 14.40 -12.02 -21.49
CA TYR A 500 15.51 -11.59 -22.35
C TYR A 500 16.51 -12.72 -22.62
N PHE A 501 16.71 -13.63 -21.66
CA PHE A 501 17.50 -14.84 -21.88
C PHE A 501 16.90 -15.72 -22.98
N HIS A 502 15.57 -15.91 -22.99
CA HIS A 502 14.89 -16.68 -24.03
C HIS A 502 14.97 -16.03 -25.43
N LEU A 503 15.11 -14.71 -25.49
CA LEU A 503 15.38 -13.98 -26.74
C LEU A 503 16.86 -14.02 -27.18
N GLY A 504 17.75 -14.63 -26.39
CA GLY A 504 19.19 -14.63 -26.65
C GLY A 504 19.84 -13.26 -26.46
N GLN A 505 19.22 -12.37 -25.69
CA GLN A 505 19.77 -11.06 -25.33
C GLN A 505 20.65 -11.16 -24.08
N ASP A 506 21.55 -10.18 -23.90
CA ASP A 506 22.44 -10.15 -22.74
C ASP A 506 21.70 -9.73 -21.46
N THR A 507 21.70 -10.62 -20.47
CA THR A 507 21.06 -10.45 -19.15
C THR A 507 22.05 -10.10 -18.04
N GLN A 508 23.33 -9.89 -18.35
CA GLN A 508 24.38 -9.75 -17.33
C GLN A 508 24.12 -8.60 -16.34
N GLU A 509 23.62 -7.44 -16.82
CA GLU A 509 23.25 -6.31 -15.95
C GLU A 509 22.16 -6.69 -14.94
N LEU A 510 21.11 -7.37 -15.42
CA LEU A 510 19.97 -7.79 -14.61
C LEU A 510 20.37 -8.86 -13.59
N GLU A 511 21.21 -9.81 -13.99
CA GLU A 511 21.73 -10.85 -13.11
C GLU A 511 22.63 -10.27 -12.02
N GLN A 512 23.46 -9.27 -12.35
CA GLN A 512 24.28 -8.55 -11.37
C GLN A 512 23.42 -7.78 -10.37
N ASP A 513 22.39 -7.08 -10.83
CA ASP A 513 21.46 -6.37 -9.96
C ASP A 513 20.69 -7.35 -9.05
N LEU A 514 20.18 -8.46 -9.61
CA LEU A 514 19.48 -9.50 -8.85
C LEU A 514 20.38 -10.09 -7.76
N GLN A 515 21.61 -10.45 -8.11
CA GLN A 515 22.58 -10.98 -7.17
C GLN A 515 22.95 -9.93 -6.10
N SER A 516 23.14 -8.68 -6.49
CA SER A 516 23.44 -7.58 -5.56
C SER A 516 22.33 -7.41 -4.53
N ILE A 517 21.07 -7.35 -4.97
CA ILE A 517 19.93 -7.22 -4.07
C ILE A 517 19.83 -8.44 -3.15
N GLN A 518 19.88 -9.66 -3.70
CA GLN A 518 19.78 -10.89 -2.89
C GLN A 518 20.89 -10.99 -1.83
N ASN A 519 22.10 -10.58 -2.19
CA ASN A 519 23.25 -10.60 -1.27
C ASN A 519 23.19 -9.53 -0.19
N ASN A 520 22.35 -8.51 -0.32
CA ASN A 520 22.29 -7.38 0.63
C ASN A 520 20.93 -7.26 1.33
N PHE A 521 19.89 -7.95 0.86
CA PHE A 521 18.55 -7.90 1.46
C PHE A 521 18.58 -8.35 2.93
N PHE A 522 19.45 -9.31 3.28
CA PHE A 522 19.61 -9.78 4.66
C PHE A 522 19.95 -8.65 5.66
N HIS A 523 20.43 -7.49 5.21
CA HIS A 523 20.63 -6.34 6.08
C HIS A 523 19.32 -5.79 6.69
N LEU A 524 18.16 -6.07 6.09
CA LEU A 524 16.85 -5.81 6.69
C LEU A 524 16.37 -6.94 7.62
N ARG A 525 17.13 -8.01 7.82
CA ARG A 525 16.77 -9.07 8.77
C ARG A 525 17.01 -8.58 10.20
N ASN A 526 16.10 -8.93 11.10
CA ASN A 526 16.03 -8.38 12.46
C ASN A 526 17.34 -8.52 13.28
N ASP A 527 18.14 -9.55 13.03
CA ASP A 527 19.41 -9.84 13.69
C ASP A 527 20.60 -9.06 13.09
N GLU A 528 20.49 -8.59 11.85
CA GLU A 528 21.56 -7.96 11.07
C GLU A 528 21.38 -6.45 10.93
N TYR A 529 20.14 -5.97 11.09
CA TYR A 529 19.73 -4.58 10.91
C TYR A 529 20.59 -3.57 11.66
N LEU A 530 20.85 -3.81 12.95
CA LEU A 530 21.61 -2.87 13.79
C LEU A 530 23.10 -2.75 13.39
N SER A 531 23.63 -3.70 12.61
CA SER A 531 24.99 -3.66 12.06
C SER A 531 25.07 -3.16 10.62
N ALA A 532 23.93 -3.03 9.93
CA ALA A 532 23.86 -2.60 8.54
C ALA A 532 24.22 -1.12 8.32
N ASN A 533 24.12 -0.30 9.38
CA ASN A 533 24.40 1.15 9.36
C ASN A 533 23.59 1.92 8.32
N PHE A 534 22.28 1.64 8.22
CA PHE A 534 21.38 2.43 7.38
C PHE A 534 21.39 3.91 7.78
N VAL A 535 21.22 4.78 6.80
CA VAL A 535 21.01 6.23 7.01
C VAL A 535 19.75 6.41 7.85
N ASP A 536 19.85 7.20 8.92
CA ASP A 536 18.77 7.45 9.89
C ASP A 536 18.08 6.18 10.42
N ALA A 537 18.85 5.09 10.58
CA ALA A 537 18.36 3.86 11.18
C ALA A 537 17.75 4.12 12.56
N THR A 538 16.77 3.29 12.95
CA THR A 538 16.24 3.32 14.31
C THR A 538 17.36 3.04 15.31
N PRO A 539 17.58 3.95 16.29
CA PRO A 539 18.62 3.75 17.28
C PRO A 539 18.45 2.44 18.05
N ARG A 540 19.57 1.82 18.43
CA ARG A 540 19.60 0.50 19.09
C ARG A 540 18.70 0.45 20.32
N GLU A 541 18.69 1.53 21.09
CA GLU A 541 17.86 1.65 22.27
C GLU A 541 16.38 1.52 21.94
N PHE A 542 15.89 2.02 20.80
CA PHE A 542 14.46 1.99 20.42
C PHE A 542 14.06 0.82 19.52
N PHE A 543 15.04 0.05 19.03
CA PHE A 543 14.79 -1.10 18.17
C PHE A 543 14.09 -2.24 18.92
N ILE A 544 12.99 -2.73 18.36
CA ILE A 544 12.26 -3.89 18.88
C ILE A 544 12.97 -5.15 18.41
N ARG A 545 13.63 -5.83 19.33
CA ARG A 545 14.30 -7.09 19.04
C ARG A 545 13.30 -8.23 19.02
N LEU A 546 13.39 -9.03 17.96
CA LEU A 546 12.68 -10.29 17.87
C LEU A 546 13.33 -11.31 18.84
N PRO A 547 12.56 -11.97 19.72
CA PRO A 547 13.06 -13.07 20.53
C PRO A 547 13.50 -14.26 19.67
N ASP A 548 14.59 -14.93 20.05
CA ASP A 548 15.13 -16.08 19.30
C ASP A 548 14.11 -17.23 19.18
N GLU A 549 13.23 -17.38 20.16
CA GLU A 549 12.20 -18.43 20.20
C GLU A 549 11.09 -18.27 19.16
N ILE A 550 10.93 -17.08 18.56
CA ILE A 550 9.95 -16.84 17.50
C ILE A 550 10.57 -16.78 16.11
N GLY A 551 11.87 -17.04 15.98
CA GLY A 551 12.54 -17.17 14.68
C GLY A 551 13.19 -15.88 14.19
N GLN A 552 13.19 -15.68 12.87
CA GLN A 552 13.76 -14.52 12.21
C GLN A 552 12.74 -13.86 11.28
N ALA A 553 12.88 -12.56 11.06
CA ALA A 553 11.98 -11.80 10.22
C ALA A 553 12.72 -10.66 9.51
N TYR A 554 12.12 -10.20 8.41
CA TYR A 554 12.57 -9.01 7.72
C TYR A 554 11.75 -7.80 8.14
N LEU A 555 12.43 -6.66 8.28
CA LEU A 555 11.79 -5.40 8.63
C LEU A 555 11.04 -4.81 7.43
N TYR A 556 10.00 -4.05 7.71
CA TYR A 556 9.21 -3.35 6.69
C TYR A 556 10.04 -2.31 5.91
N ALA A 557 10.90 -1.56 6.60
CA ALA A 557 11.81 -0.62 5.98
C ALA A 557 13.09 -0.40 6.81
N SER A 558 14.09 0.24 6.20
CA SER A 558 15.37 0.56 6.84
C SER A 558 15.29 1.70 7.85
N ARG A 559 14.31 2.59 7.72
CA ARG A 559 14.08 3.73 8.62
C ARG A 559 12.61 4.08 8.70
N ARG A 560 12.23 4.85 9.71
CA ARG A 560 10.89 5.43 9.78
C ARG A 560 10.75 6.51 8.71
N PHE A 561 9.69 6.46 7.91
CA PHE A 561 9.48 7.42 6.82
C PHE A 561 7.99 7.64 6.56
N PRO A 562 7.53 8.89 6.43
CA PRO A 562 6.14 9.18 6.14
C PRO A 562 5.81 8.81 4.69
N LEU A 563 4.88 7.87 4.51
CA LEU A 563 4.36 7.54 3.20
C LEU A 563 3.18 8.47 2.87
N LEU A 564 3.00 8.76 1.59
CA LEU A 564 1.84 9.53 1.10
C LEU A 564 0.51 8.81 1.36
N PHE A 565 0.55 7.53 1.74
CA PHE A 565 -0.59 6.66 2.03
C PHE A 565 -0.66 6.28 3.52
N LEU A 566 -0.82 7.27 4.40
CA LEU A 566 -1.55 7.19 5.68
C LEU A 566 -1.02 6.29 6.81
N TRP A 567 -0.01 5.48 6.54
CA TRP A 567 0.84 4.84 7.54
C TRP A 567 2.30 5.21 7.29
N ASN A 568 3.12 5.14 8.33
CA ASN A 568 4.55 5.35 8.18
C ASN A 568 5.21 4.03 7.79
N ALA A 569 6.24 4.10 6.94
CA ALA A 569 7.21 3.03 6.90
C ALA A 569 7.83 2.89 8.29
N ASN A 570 7.93 1.67 8.78
CA ASN A 570 8.34 1.36 10.14
C ASN A 570 9.52 0.36 10.12
N THR A 571 10.37 0.40 11.14
CA THR A 571 11.50 -0.54 11.30
C THR A 571 11.09 -1.75 12.12
N LEU A 572 9.89 -2.25 11.85
CA LEU A 572 9.25 -3.36 12.56
C LEU A 572 9.31 -4.63 11.70
N SER A 573 9.46 -5.78 12.36
CA SER A 573 9.42 -7.07 11.68
C SER A 573 8.05 -7.29 11.06
N SER A 574 8.03 -7.53 9.75
CA SER A 574 6.81 -7.57 8.92
C SER A 574 6.49 -8.98 8.45
N THR A 575 5.22 -9.35 8.57
CA THR A 575 4.65 -10.57 7.99
C THR A 575 4.75 -10.55 6.47
N SER A 576 4.43 -9.42 5.81
CA SER A 576 4.43 -9.34 4.35
C SER A 576 5.81 -9.46 3.75
N VAL A 577 6.80 -8.72 4.28
CA VAL A 577 8.19 -8.77 3.78
C VAL A 577 8.77 -10.16 3.96
N THR A 578 8.55 -10.77 5.14
CA THR A 578 9.03 -12.12 5.43
C THR A 578 8.38 -13.15 4.49
N SER A 579 7.10 -12.99 4.19
CA SER A 579 6.37 -13.83 3.23
C SER A 579 6.90 -13.66 1.81
N TRP A 580 7.14 -12.43 1.37
CA TRP A 580 7.75 -12.12 0.07
C TRP A 580 9.17 -12.71 -0.08
N VAL A 581 9.98 -12.69 0.98
CA VAL A 581 11.30 -13.34 0.97
C VAL A 581 11.16 -14.84 0.73
N LEU A 582 10.19 -15.51 1.37
CA LEU A 582 9.92 -16.93 1.13
C LEU A 582 9.43 -17.19 -0.30
N ILE A 583 8.45 -16.41 -0.78
CA ILE A 583 7.94 -16.45 -2.16
C ILE A 583 9.10 -16.39 -3.18
N ASN A 584 10.02 -15.44 -3.00
CA ASN A 584 11.20 -15.30 -3.84
C ASN A 584 12.20 -16.45 -3.70
N LYS A 585 12.41 -17.00 -2.49
CA LYS A 585 13.27 -18.18 -2.27
C LYS A 585 12.73 -19.41 -2.98
N PHE A 586 11.42 -19.54 -3.14
CA PHE A 586 10.76 -20.60 -3.90
C PHE A 586 10.57 -20.26 -5.38
N LYS A 587 11.05 -19.09 -5.84
CA LYS A 587 10.97 -18.63 -7.24
C LYS A 587 9.53 -18.65 -7.77
N PHE A 588 8.62 -18.08 -6.99
CA PHE A 588 7.21 -18.02 -7.33
C PHE A 588 6.80 -16.57 -7.62
N ASN A 589 6.20 -16.32 -8.77
CA ASN A 589 5.62 -15.02 -9.10
C ASN A 589 4.14 -14.96 -8.67
N PRO A 590 3.82 -14.30 -7.55
CA PRO A 590 2.45 -14.32 -7.02
C PRO A 590 1.45 -13.61 -7.93
N LEU A 591 1.92 -12.76 -8.85
CA LEU A 591 1.09 -11.96 -9.74
C LEU A 591 0.73 -12.68 -11.05
N GLN A 592 1.23 -13.88 -11.31
CA GLN A 592 0.91 -14.68 -12.51
C GLN A 592 0.23 -15.99 -12.15
N TYR A 593 -0.66 -16.46 -13.03
CA TYR A 593 -1.29 -17.76 -12.87
C TYR A 593 -0.24 -18.88 -12.74
N ALA A 594 -0.38 -19.71 -11.70
CA ALA A 594 0.55 -20.80 -11.37
C ALA A 594 1.99 -20.37 -11.03
N GLY A 595 2.21 -19.10 -10.66
CA GLY A 595 3.51 -18.66 -10.14
C GLY A 595 4.60 -18.45 -11.20
N LYS A 596 4.28 -18.51 -12.49
CA LYS A 596 5.28 -18.41 -13.58
C LYS A 596 5.81 -16.98 -13.75
N PHE A 597 7.04 -16.81 -14.22
CA PHE A 597 7.59 -15.49 -14.54
C PHE A 597 7.25 -15.01 -15.95
N SER A 598 6.92 -15.94 -16.85
CA SER A 598 6.34 -15.63 -18.18
C SER A 598 4.91 -15.14 -18.06
N SER A 599 4.54 -14.16 -18.88
CA SER A 599 3.21 -13.56 -18.85
C SER A 599 2.22 -14.26 -19.77
N GLU A 600 0.94 -13.96 -19.61
CA GLU A 600 -0.07 -14.22 -20.62
C GLU A 600 0.27 -13.50 -21.94
N ASP A 601 -0.15 -14.06 -23.08
CA ASP A 601 0.05 -13.43 -24.40
C ASP A 601 -1.17 -12.60 -24.79
N TYR A 602 -1.18 -11.32 -24.40
CA TYR A 602 -2.29 -10.43 -24.70
C TYR A 602 -2.13 -9.78 -26.09
N PRO A 603 -3.19 -9.72 -26.93
CA PRO A 603 -3.11 -8.96 -28.17
C PRO A 603 -2.82 -7.49 -27.87
N ILE A 604 -2.17 -6.78 -28.80
CA ILE A 604 -1.99 -5.32 -28.69
C ILE A 604 -3.39 -4.69 -28.74
N PRO A 605 -3.83 -3.97 -27.68
CA PRO A 605 -5.14 -3.34 -27.68
C PRO A 605 -5.24 -2.27 -28.77
N VAL A 606 -6.46 -1.98 -29.21
CA VAL A 606 -6.69 -0.91 -30.18
C VAL A 606 -6.28 0.42 -29.56
N LYS A 607 -5.46 1.20 -30.29
CA LYS A 607 -5.07 2.54 -29.88
C LYS A 607 -6.27 3.48 -29.96
N VAL A 608 -6.68 4.03 -28.83
CA VAL A 608 -7.81 4.94 -28.70
C VAL A 608 -7.45 6.08 -27.76
N ASP A 609 -7.95 7.26 -28.08
CA ASP A 609 -7.80 8.40 -27.19
C ASP A 609 -8.84 8.30 -26.06
N ILE A 610 -8.36 8.21 -24.84
CA ILE A 610 -9.19 8.12 -23.62
C ILE A 610 -8.96 9.31 -22.69
N PHE A 611 -8.09 10.24 -23.08
CA PHE A 611 -7.75 11.38 -22.25
C PHE A 611 -8.90 12.39 -22.25
N ASP A 612 -9.02 13.03 -21.10
CA ASP A 612 -9.89 14.16 -20.92
C ASP A 612 -9.27 15.41 -21.57
N HIS A 613 -9.78 15.76 -22.74
CA HIS A 613 -9.36 16.96 -23.48
C HIS A 613 -10.20 18.20 -23.15
N ASP A 614 -11.29 18.03 -22.39
CA ASP A 614 -12.35 19.03 -22.23
C ASP A 614 -12.49 19.61 -20.81
N ASN A 615 -11.74 19.12 -19.80
CA ASN A 615 -11.79 19.68 -18.45
C ASN A 615 -10.58 20.58 -18.11
N GLU A 616 -10.49 21.77 -18.73
CA GLU A 616 -10.06 22.92 -17.92
C GLU A 616 -11.21 23.18 -16.93
N PRO A 617 -11.00 23.22 -15.60
CA PRO A 617 -12.05 23.59 -14.69
C PRO A 617 -12.60 24.96 -15.09
N ASP A 618 -13.91 25.06 -15.26
CA ASP A 618 -14.59 26.34 -15.43
C ASP A 618 -14.26 27.22 -14.20
N GLY A 619 -13.51 28.31 -14.41
CA GLY A 619 -13.21 29.30 -13.39
C GLY A 619 -11.77 29.28 -12.85
N GLY A 620 -11.64 29.45 -11.54
CA GLY A 620 -10.39 29.78 -10.84
C GLY A 620 -9.68 28.60 -10.15
N ALA A 621 -10.27 27.41 -10.20
CA ALA A 621 -9.75 26.23 -9.54
C ALA A 621 -8.44 25.72 -10.16
N LEU A 622 -7.69 24.93 -9.39
CA LEU A 622 -6.54 24.20 -9.90
C LEU A 622 -6.99 23.14 -10.93
N PRO A 623 -6.40 23.12 -12.14
CA PRO A 623 -6.76 22.17 -13.18
C PRO A 623 -6.31 20.74 -12.89
N LYS A 624 -5.34 20.58 -11.99
CA LYS A 624 -4.81 19.29 -11.56
C LYS A 624 -4.23 19.42 -10.14
N THR A 625 -3.92 18.28 -9.54
CA THR A 625 -3.12 18.24 -8.31
C THR A 625 -1.71 18.72 -8.60
N ILE A 626 -1.17 19.61 -7.76
CA ILE A 626 0.16 20.20 -7.94
C ILE A 626 0.97 20.19 -6.65
N ARG A 627 2.30 20.05 -6.79
CA ARG A 627 3.26 20.23 -5.70
C ARG A 627 3.74 21.68 -5.69
N VAL A 628 3.68 22.34 -4.54
CA VAL A 628 4.04 23.76 -4.41
C VAL A 628 5.02 23.94 -3.28
N LYS A 629 6.09 24.69 -3.55
CA LYS A 629 6.97 25.18 -2.49
C LYS A 629 6.33 26.40 -1.82
N TYR A 630 6.37 26.46 -0.50
CA TYR A 630 5.90 27.61 0.26
C TYR A 630 6.92 28.02 1.31
N THR A 631 7.05 29.32 1.55
CA THR A 631 8.06 29.90 2.44
C THR A 631 7.44 30.92 3.38
N ARG A 632 8.07 31.14 4.54
CA ARG A 632 7.63 32.14 5.51
C ARG A 632 7.77 33.58 4.99
N GLY A 633 8.52 33.80 3.91
CA GLY A 633 8.74 35.12 3.36
C GLY A 633 9.21 36.14 4.39
N ASN A 634 8.43 37.20 4.58
CA ASN A 634 8.74 38.28 5.52
C ASN A 634 8.04 38.14 6.88
N LEU A 635 7.38 37.01 7.14
CA LEU A 635 6.97 36.67 8.50
C LEU A 635 8.24 36.63 9.36
N GLY A 636 8.21 37.18 10.57
CA GLY A 636 9.36 37.17 11.50
C GLY A 636 9.79 35.74 11.87
N PRO A 637 10.56 35.56 12.95
CA PRO A 637 10.75 34.22 13.52
C PRO A 637 9.38 33.58 13.78
N ILE A 638 9.17 32.40 13.24
CA ILE A 638 7.95 31.60 13.44
C ILE A 638 8.36 30.20 13.85
N LYS A 639 7.50 29.52 14.61
CA LYS A 639 7.73 28.14 15.03
C LYS A 639 7.17 27.13 14.05
N LYS A 640 6.14 27.50 13.29
CA LYS A 640 5.50 26.61 12.32
C LYS A 640 4.86 27.39 11.18
N LEU A 641 4.94 26.84 9.98
CA LEU A 641 4.28 27.33 8.78
C LEU A 641 3.36 26.23 8.22
N VAL A 642 2.13 26.60 7.87
CA VAL A 642 1.09 25.70 7.38
C VAL A 642 0.54 26.23 6.07
N ILE A 643 0.27 25.33 5.14
CA ILE A 643 -0.47 25.61 3.93
C ILE A 643 -1.76 24.80 3.93
N SER A 644 -2.84 25.44 3.50
CA SER A 644 -4.18 24.88 3.46
C SER A 644 -4.88 25.25 2.16
N TYR A 645 -5.87 24.47 1.76
CA TYR A 645 -6.69 24.73 0.58
C TYR A 645 -8.17 24.63 0.92
N ASN A 646 -9.02 25.12 0.03
CA ASN A 646 -10.46 24.85 0.04
C ASN A 646 -10.90 24.38 -1.35
N LEU A 647 -12.00 23.62 -1.41
CA LEU A 647 -12.55 23.10 -2.68
C LEU A 647 -13.79 23.88 -3.13
N ASP A 648 -14.41 24.65 -2.24
CA ASP A 648 -15.69 25.31 -2.47
C ASP A 648 -15.55 26.84 -2.66
N GLY A 649 -14.31 27.34 -2.71
CA GLY A 649 -14.01 28.77 -2.74
C GLY A 649 -14.42 29.53 -1.47
N SER A 650 -14.99 28.85 -0.47
CA SER A 650 -15.44 29.46 0.77
C SER A 650 -14.23 29.79 1.63
N GLN A 651 -14.04 31.07 1.98
CA GLN A 651 -12.92 31.50 2.83
C GLN A 651 -13.00 31.00 4.29
N THR A 652 -13.77 29.95 4.54
CA THR A 652 -14.16 29.44 5.85
C THR A 652 -13.83 27.97 6.05
N LYS A 653 -13.78 27.14 5.00
CA LYS A 653 -13.52 25.69 5.11
C LYS A 653 -12.14 25.34 4.57
N TRP A 654 -11.12 25.47 5.41
CA TRP A 654 -9.74 25.22 5.02
C TRP A 654 -9.30 23.81 5.46
N ILE A 655 -8.75 23.05 4.51
CA ILE A 655 -8.16 21.73 4.71
C ILE A 655 -6.64 21.91 4.70
N VAL A 656 -5.97 21.44 5.74
CA VAL A 656 -4.50 21.50 5.82
C VAL A 656 -3.90 20.54 4.80
N SER A 657 -3.01 21.07 3.95
CA SER A 657 -2.28 20.27 2.96
C SER A 657 -0.89 19.86 3.48
N ALA A 658 -0.16 20.78 4.11
CA ALA A 658 1.13 20.47 4.72
C ALA A 658 1.48 21.44 5.86
N SER A 659 2.44 21.03 6.69
CA SER A 659 3.04 21.88 7.69
C SER A 659 4.55 21.63 7.81
N THR A 660 5.29 22.65 8.22
CA THR A 660 6.74 22.61 8.39
C THR A 660 7.15 23.42 9.62
N LEU A 661 8.12 22.91 10.38
CA LEU A 661 8.80 23.67 11.44
C LEU A 661 9.95 24.54 10.88
N GLN A 662 10.30 24.33 9.61
CA GLN A 662 11.33 25.08 8.91
C GLN A 662 10.77 26.37 8.31
N ASN A 663 11.66 27.22 7.79
CA ASN A 663 11.28 28.47 7.14
C ASN A 663 10.58 28.28 5.78
N GLU A 664 10.59 27.05 5.27
CA GLU A 664 9.96 26.64 4.03
C GLU A 664 9.49 25.19 4.11
N GLY A 665 8.58 24.84 3.20
CA GLY A 665 8.02 23.51 3.11
C GLY A 665 7.45 23.27 1.71
N ILE A 666 6.97 22.05 1.51
CA ILE A 666 6.40 21.62 0.24
C ILE A 666 5.05 20.94 0.51
N ALA A 667 4.08 21.19 -0.37
CA ALA A 667 2.71 20.74 -0.20
C ALA A 667 2.11 20.24 -1.51
N LEU A 668 1.19 19.28 -1.41
CA LEU A 668 0.35 18.83 -2.51
C LEU A 668 -1.03 19.51 -2.40
N LEU A 669 -1.39 20.30 -3.40
CA LEU A 669 -2.70 20.94 -3.49
C LEU A 669 -3.53 20.21 -4.55
N PRO A 670 -4.74 19.73 -4.24
CA PRO A 670 -5.50 18.87 -5.15
C PRO A 670 -6.11 19.63 -6.33
N LYS A 671 -6.41 18.89 -7.41
CA LYS A 671 -7.32 19.33 -8.48
C LYS A 671 -8.61 19.86 -7.85
N GLY A 672 -9.16 20.94 -8.40
CA GLY A 672 -10.39 21.55 -7.90
C GLY A 672 -10.19 22.46 -6.68
N ALA A 673 -8.97 22.61 -6.14
CA ALA A 673 -8.76 23.62 -5.10
C ALA A 673 -9.04 25.02 -5.66
N GLU A 674 -9.92 25.76 -5.00
CA GLU A 674 -10.39 27.08 -5.42
C GLU A 674 -9.61 28.22 -4.75
N GLY A 675 -9.03 27.93 -3.60
CA GLY A 675 -8.25 28.87 -2.79
C GLY A 675 -7.15 28.18 -2.00
N ILE A 676 -6.09 28.93 -1.73
CA ILE A 676 -4.92 28.50 -0.97
C ILE A 676 -4.69 29.50 0.16
N MET A 677 -4.31 29.03 1.34
CA MET A 677 -4.00 29.87 2.50
C MET A 677 -2.67 29.44 3.13
N ILE A 678 -1.87 30.43 3.52
CA ILE A 678 -0.70 30.23 4.37
C ILE A 678 -1.02 30.76 5.76
N SER A 679 -0.78 29.93 6.77
CA SER A 679 -0.93 30.27 8.19
C SER A 679 0.39 29.98 8.92
N PHE A 680 0.60 30.62 10.06
CA PHE A 680 1.79 30.41 10.87
C PHE A 680 1.46 30.41 12.36
N PHE A 681 2.36 29.80 13.12
CA PHE A 681 2.32 29.78 14.57
C PHE A 681 3.62 30.37 15.14
N ASP A 682 3.47 31.31 16.07
CA ASP A 682 4.56 31.79 16.92
C ASP A 682 4.16 31.71 18.40
N SER A 683 3.36 32.67 18.86
CA SER A 683 2.69 32.67 20.18
C SER A 683 1.18 32.37 20.10
N GLY A 684 0.70 32.03 18.90
CA GLY A 684 -0.69 31.81 18.55
C GLY A 684 -0.82 31.59 17.04
N TRP A 685 -1.94 31.01 16.59
CA TRP A 685 -2.20 30.80 15.17
C TRP A 685 -2.71 32.07 14.51
N ALA A 686 -2.15 32.41 13.37
CA ALA A 686 -2.64 33.48 12.52
C ALA A 686 -2.54 33.11 11.04
N ASN A 687 -3.48 33.61 10.24
CA ASN A 687 -3.41 33.50 8.79
C ASN A 687 -2.48 34.59 8.27
N ALA A 688 -1.50 34.23 7.45
CA ALA A 688 -0.62 35.18 6.80
C ALA A 688 -1.28 35.76 5.55
N CYS A 689 -1.59 34.89 4.58
CA CYS A 689 -2.04 35.29 3.26
C CYS A 689 -2.83 34.21 2.54
N GLN A 690 -3.49 34.60 1.43
CA GLN A 690 -4.30 33.72 0.59
C GLN A 690 -3.98 33.91 -0.91
N ILE A 691 -4.27 32.88 -1.71
CA ILE A 691 -4.28 32.90 -3.17
C ILE A 691 -5.67 32.47 -3.61
N ILE A 692 -6.45 33.42 -4.11
CA ILE A 692 -7.78 33.19 -4.69
C ILE A 692 -7.86 34.04 -5.97
N PRO A 693 -8.20 33.46 -7.13
CA PRO A 693 -8.37 32.02 -7.35
C PRO A 693 -7.04 31.23 -7.27
N ALA A 694 -7.09 29.97 -6.84
CA ALA A 694 -5.91 29.12 -6.66
C ALA A 694 -5.08 28.94 -7.93
N ARG A 695 -5.71 28.90 -9.12
CA ARG A 695 -5.04 28.81 -10.45
C ARG A 695 -3.95 29.87 -10.66
N ARG A 696 -3.97 30.97 -9.91
CA ARG A 696 -2.91 32.00 -9.97
C ARG A 696 -1.52 31.49 -9.59
N ILE A 697 -1.41 30.35 -8.92
CA ILE A 697 -0.12 29.73 -8.62
C ILE A 697 0.52 29.07 -9.85
N CYS A 698 -0.25 28.79 -10.89
CA CYS A 698 0.21 28.16 -12.11
C CYS A 698 1.00 29.16 -12.98
N LYS A 699 2.15 28.75 -13.50
CA LYS A 699 2.97 29.53 -14.45
C LYS A 699 2.38 29.49 -15.87
N ASP A 700 1.59 28.47 -16.17
CA ASP A 700 0.99 28.20 -17.46
C ASP A 700 -0.47 27.71 -17.32
N SER A 701 -1.21 27.68 -18.43
CA SER A 701 -2.64 27.32 -18.44
C SER A 701 -2.90 25.87 -18.01
N ALA A 702 -1.97 24.96 -18.31
CA ALA A 702 -2.01 23.55 -17.93
C ALA A 702 -1.43 23.28 -16.52
N CYS A 703 -0.97 24.33 -15.84
CA CYS A 703 -0.33 24.28 -14.53
C CYS A 703 0.83 23.27 -14.46
N LEU A 704 1.60 23.13 -15.54
CA LEU A 704 2.78 22.27 -15.57
C LEU A 704 3.87 22.79 -14.62
N GLY A 705 4.05 24.12 -14.55
CA GLY A 705 4.88 24.78 -13.57
C GLY A 705 4.07 25.53 -12.50
N THR A 706 4.59 25.57 -11.27
CA THR A 706 4.01 26.34 -10.16
C THR A 706 4.97 27.39 -9.64
N HIS A 707 4.48 28.58 -9.28
CA HIS A 707 5.24 29.55 -8.51
C HIS A 707 5.47 29.06 -7.06
N THR A 708 6.59 29.46 -6.47
CA THR A 708 6.81 29.36 -5.03
C THR A 708 5.92 30.37 -4.31
N ILE A 709 5.18 29.92 -3.29
CA ILE A 709 4.38 30.79 -2.43
C ILE A 709 5.28 31.43 -1.38
N VAL A 710 5.30 32.76 -1.34
CA VAL A 710 6.00 33.53 -0.32
C VAL A 710 4.97 34.19 0.58
N ALA A 711 4.95 33.75 1.84
CA ALA A 711 4.01 34.28 2.82
C ALA A 711 4.25 35.79 3.03
N ARG A 712 3.14 36.54 3.14
CA ARG A 712 3.14 37.96 3.47
C ARG A 712 2.17 38.21 4.59
N TRP A 713 2.61 38.83 5.67
CA TRP A 713 1.71 39.17 6.77
C TRP A 713 0.60 40.12 6.31
N SER A 714 -0.62 39.86 6.77
CA SER A 714 -1.77 40.74 6.62
C SER A 714 -2.56 40.76 7.92
N SER A 715 -2.95 41.95 8.37
CA SER A 715 -3.72 42.11 9.61
C SER A 715 -5.10 41.43 9.59
N SER A 716 -5.65 41.15 8.41
CA SER A 716 -6.92 40.44 8.24
C SER A 716 -6.74 38.96 7.93
N GLY A 717 -5.50 38.50 7.71
CA GLY A 717 -5.21 37.15 7.22
C GLY A 717 -5.75 36.81 5.82
N LYS A 718 -6.32 37.82 5.13
CA LYS A 718 -6.87 37.72 3.76
C LYS A 718 -6.04 38.45 2.72
N GLY A 719 -4.84 38.91 3.11
CA GLY A 719 -3.90 39.54 2.19
C GLY A 719 -3.41 38.56 1.12
N ARG A 720 -2.94 39.07 -0.02
CA ARG A 720 -2.44 38.23 -1.10
C ARG A 720 -1.03 37.71 -0.79
N CYS A 721 -0.81 36.41 -0.98
CA CYS A 721 0.54 35.86 -0.96
C CYS A 721 1.37 36.41 -2.14
N ALA A 722 2.69 36.45 -1.98
CA ALA A 722 3.59 36.67 -3.11
C ALA A 722 3.85 35.35 -3.84
N LEU A 723 4.02 35.44 -5.15
CA LEU A 723 4.35 34.33 -6.03
C LEU A 723 5.66 34.68 -6.72
N VAL A 724 6.64 33.79 -6.61
CA VAL A 724 7.99 33.96 -7.19
C VAL A 724 8.38 32.71 -7.96
N ASP A 725 9.24 32.88 -8.96
CA ASP A 725 9.63 31.78 -9.85
C ASP A 725 10.67 30.84 -9.26
#